data_AF-A0A954A911-F1
#
_entry.id   AF-A0A954A911-F1
#
_cell.length_a   1.000
_cell.length_b   1.000
_cell.length_c   1.000
_cell.angle_alpha   90.00
_cell.angle_beta   90.00
_cell.angle_gamma   90.00
#
_symmetry.space_group_name_H-M   'P 1'
#
loop_
_entity.id
_entity.type
_entity.pdbx_description
1 polymer ?
#
loop_
_entity_poly.entity_id
_entity_poly.type
_entity_poly.pdbx_seq_one_letter_code
_entity_poly.pdbx_strand_id
1 'polypeptide(L)'
;MASSSRQPAVLHVDLDGARTIYRHHGWEYPWTDDPLFESGMENLLRFLERNGSKATLFTIAEDLDDPRKRAWIDKAVAAGHEIASHSVSHPEFDELTPSQKSHEIAESKRKLEAELGVTVRGFRAPSYQIDRGMIDTLVAEGFAYDSSCRPDRDFAERLDVPVVQPFPYRPFLDESFVELPLPGGKPFHPSYALVYGNGYFDRKLAKFARQNVPLVLLFHLTDFADPLPKDRLRGLKSKMYTLSQRDAKSKDARCQKMIESVKRRFELTTTDAILESEPARRAPKLVLGLSTTHETGAALFRGHECLAAISEERLDRVKFSTKFPPKLAIAEVIRIAGIDPKEITDVVVAGLPAGRLARVMLRGQWRDTTEFHGFNDYFPHFNKALYRAFAWTRSLGYGRVLGFLREKYGIAPRLHFVEHHRCHAASVYRTAPYDDAMIFTADGVGDDLSITISTGRRGRIETHLEIPYPHSFGQFYTACTQILGFRANRHEGKITGLSGFGTCDRELYRKVKSTIRESGPGFRLDKRYYSEGIIRGFSLKMFRKGEDLFETLQYRNYKAPLARLLQGYPREEVASVFQTLLEEELVEIMRPYAERFGLKNLCLAGGIFANVKANASVFRELNFDQVYIYPNMGDGGLCAGAALELTQARPEPFDKVYWGPEYSDEEIERALRAAAGAGLQYRREANIEKVIAERLAEHKVIARFNGRMEFGPRALCNRTILYGADEPEANNWLNKRLGRTEFMPFAPVALEEDADRFFVDREG
;
A
#
# COMPACT_ATOMS: atom_id res chain seq x y z
N MET A 1 22.05 32.94 15.86
CA MET A 1 23.10 32.44 14.95
C MET A 1 23.18 30.94 15.14
N ALA A 2 22.58 30.14 14.24
CA ALA A 2 22.65 28.69 14.34
C ALA A 2 24.04 28.24 13.86
N SER A 3 24.79 27.54 14.71
CA SER A 3 26.00 26.83 14.34
C SER A 3 25.72 25.96 13.11
N SER A 4 26.33 26.27 11.98
CA SER A 4 26.23 25.49 10.75
C SER A 4 27.06 24.21 10.91
N SER A 5 26.50 23.18 11.56
CA SER A 5 27.11 21.84 11.57
C SER A 5 27.24 21.33 10.12
N ARG A 6 28.44 20.91 9.71
CA ARG A 6 28.64 20.31 8.39
C ARG A 6 27.90 18.98 8.33
N GLN A 7 27.51 18.56 7.13
CA GLN A 7 26.79 17.31 6.95
C GLN A 7 27.70 16.10 7.17
N PRO A 8 27.21 14.98 7.71
CA PRO A 8 28.04 13.79 7.90
C PRO A 8 28.44 13.14 6.56
N ALA A 9 29.63 12.57 6.53
CA ALA A 9 30.13 11.74 5.44
C ALA A 9 30.83 10.49 5.99
N VAL A 10 30.62 9.34 5.35
CA VAL A 10 31.24 8.06 5.71
C VAL A 10 32.13 7.55 4.59
N LEU A 11 33.16 6.80 4.97
CA LEU A 11 34.11 6.17 4.05
C LEU A 11 33.78 4.68 3.96
N HIS A 12 33.29 4.26 2.80
CA HIS A 12 33.04 2.84 2.50
C HIS A 12 34.12 2.36 1.54
N VAL A 13 34.65 1.16 1.77
CA VAL A 13 35.65 0.54 0.89
C VAL A 13 35.27 -0.89 0.57
N ASP A 14 35.19 -1.21 -0.72
CA ASP A 14 34.99 -2.58 -1.19
C ASP A 14 36.36 -3.25 -1.34
N LEU A 15 36.59 -4.35 -0.62
CA LEU A 15 37.89 -5.04 -0.54
C LEU A 15 38.11 -6.02 -1.70
N ASP A 16 37.90 -5.55 -2.93
CA ASP A 16 38.05 -6.37 -4.13
C ASP A 16 39.53 -6.57 -4.47
N GLY A 17 40.04 -7.77 -4.20
CA GLY A 17 41.36 -8.20 -4.62
C GLY A 17 41.46 -8.44 -6.14
N ALA A 18 42.69 -8.61 -6.64
CA ALA A 18 42.89 -8.94 -8.05
C ALA A 18 42.25 -10.28 -8.40
N ARG A 19 42.21 -11.23 -7.45
CA ARG A 19 41.58 -12.54 -7.66
C ARG A 19 40.10 -12.43 -7.98
N THR A 20 39.38 -11.61 -7.21
CA THR A 20 37.95 -11.34 -7.39
C THR A 20 37.68 -10.68 -8.73
N ILE A 21 38.44 -9.64 -9.07
CA ILE A 21 38.30 -8.92 -10.35
C ILE A 21 38.53 -9.85 -11.55
N TYR A 22 39.55 -10.71 -11.48
CA TYR A 22 39.84 -11.67 -12.54
C TYR A 22 38.74 -12.74 -12.67
N ARG A 23 38.25 -13.27 -11.53
CA ARG A 23 37.15 -14.22 -11.48
C ARG A 23 35.89 -13.64 -12.12
N HIS A 24 35.48 -12.43 -11.72
CA HIS A 24 34.30 -11.74 -12.25
C HIS A 24 34.38 -11.53 -13.78
N HIS A 25 35.57 -11.29 -14.34
CA HIS A 25 35.76 -11.13 -15.78
C HIS A 25 36.08 -12.44 -16.54
N GLY A 26 36.09 -13.60 -15.88
CA GLY A 26 36.44 -14.88 -16.50
C GLY A 26 37.89 -14.93 -17.00
N TRP A 27 38.80 -14.29 -16.29
CA TRP A 27 40.22 -14.27 -16.60
C TRP A 27 40.98 -15.26 -15.73
N GLU A 28 41.93 -15.97 -16.34
CA GLU A 28 42.87 -16.83 -15.60
C GLU A 28 43.73 -15.97 -14.67
N TYR A 29 43.79 -16.35 -13.40
CA TYR A 29 44.50 -15.61 -12.38
C TYR A 29 46.01 -15.95 -12.39
N PRO A 30 46.90 -14.99 -12.70
CA PRO A 30 48.31 -15.27 -13.00
C PRO A 30 49.25 -15.20 -11.77
N TRP A 31 48.71 -15.08 -10.56
CA TRP A 31 49.48 -14.98 -9.31
C TRP A 31 49.14 -16.09 -8.34
N THR A 32 50.07 -16.41 -7.45
CA THR A 32 49.85 -17.35 -6.33
C THR A 32 49.25 -16.64 -5.13
N ASP A 33 49.68 -15.39 -4.90
CA ASP A 33 49.20 -14.44 -3.90
C ASP A 33 48.34 -13.33 -4.53
N ASP A 34 47.83 -12.39 -3.71
CA ASP A 34 47.05 -11.23 -4.18
C ASP A 34 47.77 -9.89 -3.91
N PRO A 35 48.78 -9.53 -4.74
CA PRO A 35 49.59 -8.33 -4.52
C PRO A 35 48.80 -7.03 -4.57
N LEU A 36 47.63 -7.04 -5.26
CA LEU A 36 46.72 -5.89 -5.26
C LEU A 36 46.09 -5.72 -3.88
N PHE A 37 45.65 -6.80 -3.26
CA PHE A 37 45.03 -6.77 -1.95
C PHE A 37 46.03 -6.31 -0.88
N GLU A 38 47.22 -6.90 -0.85
CA GLU A 38 48.24 -6.60 0.17
C GLU A 38 48.70 -5.13 0.10
N SER A 39 49.12 -4.66 -1.09
CA SER A 39 49.54 -3.27 -1.27
C SER A 39 48.38 -2.28 -1.09
N GLY A 40 47.18 -2.65 -1.52
CA GLY A 40 45.97 -1.86 -1.35
C GLY A 40 45.63 -1.65 0.12
N MET A 41 45.65 -2.72 0.93
CA MET A 41 45.38 -2.64 2.37
C MET A 41 46.44 -1.84 3.10
N GLU A 42 47.73 -2.05 2.80
CA GLU A 42 48.81 -1.27 3.41
C GLU A 42 48.64 0.24 3.12
N ASN A 43 48.37 0.59 1.86
CA ASN A 43 48.19 1.98 1.44
C ASN A 43 46.90 2.59 2.00
N LEU A 44 45.80 1.83 2.03
CA LEU A 44 44.52 2.24 2.59
C LEU A 44 44.64 2.55 4.09
N LEU A 45 45.22 1.64 4.87
CA LEU A 45 45.36 1.84 6.32
C LEU A 45 46.26 3.04 6.63
N ARG A 46 47.38 3.20 5.91
CA ARG A 46 48.21 4.42 6.00
C ARG A 46 47.44 5.68 5.64
N PHE A 47 46.62 5.62 4.60
CA PHE A 47 45.79 6.75 4.16
C PHE A 47 44.76 7.15 5.23
N LEU A 48 44.08 6.18 5.83
CA LEU A 48 43.08 6.38 6.88
C LEU A 48 43.71 6.93 8.16
N GLU A 49 44.82 6.33 8.60
CA GLU A 49 45.58 6.78 9.77
C GLU A 49 46.05 8.23 9.61
N ARG A 50 46.69 8.55 8.48
CA ARG A 50 47.13 9.92 8.15
C ARG A 50 46.01 10.94 8.19
N ASN A 51 44.79 10.52 7.90
CA ASN A 51 43.62 11.38 7.86
C ASN A 51 42.80 11.41 9.15
N GLY A 52 43.15 10.59 10.15
CA GLY A 52 42.37 10.42 11.37
C GLY A 52 40.94 9.92 11.10
N SER A 53 40.75 9.12 10.05
CA SER A 53 39.43 8.69 9.59
C SER A 53 39.18 7.21 9.88
N LYS A 54 37.93 6.86 10.21
CA LYS A 54 37.45 5.48 10.19
C LYS A 54 36.75 5.17 8.88
N ALA A 55 36.62 3.89 8.59
CA ALA A 55 36.00 3.39 7.36
C ALA A 55 35.25 2.09 7.65
N THR A 56 34.25 1.81 6.83
CA THR A 56 33.57 0.52 6.73
C THR A 56 34.20 -0.26 5.59
N LEU A 57 34.72 -1.45 5.90
CA LEU A 57 35.40 -2.33 4.95
C LEU A 57 34.48 -3.50 4.59
N PHE A 58 33.93 -3.47 3.39
CA PHE A 58 33.09 -4.54 2.86
C PHE A 58 34.00 -5.70 2.43
N THR A 59 33.97 -6.75 3.23
CA THR A 59 34.93 -7.86 3.21
C THR A 59 34.28 -9.12 2.64
N ILE A 60 34.97 -9.77 1.70
CA ILE A 60 34.58 -11.07 1.13
C ILE A 60 34.99 -12.15 2.13
N ALA A 61 34.05 -12.98 2.60
CA ALA A 61 34.35 -13.90 3.71
C ALA A 61 35.37 -14.99 3.35
N GLU A 62 35.43 -15.44 2.09
CA GLU A 62 36.47 -16.36 1.59
C GLU A 62 37.89 -15.79 1.69
N ASP A 63 38.06 -14.47 1.72
CA ASP A 63 39.40 -13.87 1.83
C ASP A 63 40.05 -14.12 3.20
N LEU A 64 39.30 -14.56 4.21
CA LEU A 64 39.87 -14.99 5.49
C LEU A 64 40.61 -16.34 5.39
N ASP A 65 40.33 -17.15 4.36
CA ASP A 65 41.01 -18.43 4.13
C ASP A 65 42.46 -18.24 3.65
N ASP A 66 42.80 -17.05 3.16
CA ASP A 66 44.18 -16.66 2.84
C ASP A 66 44.83 -15.99 4.06
N PRO A 67 45.83 -16.62 4.71
CA PRO A 67 46.47 -16.08 5.91
C PRO A 67 47.08 -14.69 5.71
N ARG A 68 47.49 -14.33 4.49
CA ARG A 68 48.07 -13.02 4.20
C ARG A 68 47.00 -11.93 4.16
N LYS A 69 45.88 -12.20 3.50
CA LYS A 69 44.73 -11.28 3.48
C LYS A 69 44.13 -11.14 4.86
N ARG A 70 43.96 -12.26 5.57
CA ARG A 70 43.50 -12.31 6.95
C ARG A 70 44.31 -11.40 7.87
N ALA A 71 45.64 -11.47 7.80
CA ALA A 71 46.52 -10.63 8.62
C ALA A 71 46.30 -9.12 8.40
N TRP A 72 45.90 -8.70 7.19
CA TRP A 72 45.55 -7.30 6.91
C TRP A 72 44.18 -6.91 7.45
N ILE A 73 43.21 -7.83 7.40
CA ILE A 73 41.88 -7.62 7.97
C ILE A 73 41.98 -7.54 9.50
N ASP A 74 42.76 -8.41 10.16
CA ASP A 74 43.02 -8.33 11.60
C ASP A 74 43.67 -7.00 12.01
N LYS A 75 44.60 -6.48 11.19
CA LYS A 75 45.17 -5.13 11.41
C LYS A 75 44.12 -4.04 11.29
N ALA A 76 43.18 -4.15 10.35
CA ALA A 76 42.10 -3.18 10.20
C ALA A 76 41.14 -3.21 11.40
N VAL A 77 40.81 -4.40 11.91
CA VAL A 77 40.03 -4.60 13.14
C VAL A 77 40.75 -3.99 14.34
N ALA A 78 42.05 -4.28 14.52
CA ALA A 78 42.85 -3.72 15.60
C ALA A 78 42.97 -2.20 15.53
N ALA A 79 42.97 -1.64 14.31
CA ALA A 79 42.91 -0.20 14.08
C ALA A 79 41.51 0.39 14.27
N GLY A 80 40.48 -0.40 14.61
CA GLY A 80 39.12 0.04 14.90
C GLY A 80 38.31 0.47 13.68
N HIS A 81 38.57 -0.12 12.51
CA HIS A 81 37.71 0.01 11.34
C HIS A 81 36.53 -0.95 11.44
N GLU A 82 35.39 -0.60 10.86
CA GLU A 82 34.21 -1.48 10.83
C GLU A 82 34.41 -2.53 9.73
N ILE A 83 34.09 -3.79 10.04
CA ILE A 83 34.04 -4.88 9.07
C ILE A 83 32.56 -5.15 8.72
N ALA A 84 32.23 -5.01 7.45
CA ALA A 84 30.90 -5.29 6.88
C ALA A 84 31.01 -6.45 5.88
N SER A 85 29.89 -7.13 5.61
CA SER A 85 29.87 -8.26 4.67
C SER A 85 29.80 -7.79 3.21
N HIS A 86 30.61 -8.41 2.36
CA HIS A 86 30.55 -8.32 0.91
C HIS A 86 30.27 -9.68 0.25
N SER A 87 29.40 -10.49 0.87
CA SER A 87 29.10 -11.90 0.54
C SER A 87 30.23 -12.89 0.86
N VAL A 88 29.99 -14.18 0.61
CA VAL A 88 30.99 -15.23 0.86
C VAL A 88 32.05 -15.19 -0.23
N SER A 89 31.62 -15.20 -1.48
CA SER A 89 32.49 -15.50 -2.63
C SER A 89 32.58 -14.38 -3.69
N HIS A 90 31.84 -13.28 -3.49
CA HIS A 90 31.61 -12.20 -4.44
C HIS A 90 30.98 -12.69 -5.77
N PRO A 91 29.75 -13.26 -5.74
CA PRO A 91 29.09 -13.78 -6.92
C PRO A 91 28.34 -12.70 -7.72
N GLU A 92 27.91 -13.05 -8.92
CA GLU A 92 26.86 -12.32 -9.65
C GLU A 92 25.49 -12.76 -9.11
N PHE A 93 24.95 -12.00 -8.15
CA PHE A 93 23.67 -12.29 -7.50
C PHE A 93 22.51 -12.47 -8.48
N ASP A 94 22.48 -11.76 -9.60
CA ASP A 94 21.43 -11.92 -10.63
C ASP A 94 21.38 -13.34 -11.24
N GLU A 95 22.47 -14.12 -11.14
CA GLU A 95 22.57 -15.49 -11.65
C GLU A 95 22.22 -16.56 -10.59
N LEU A 96 22.03 -16.15 -9.34
CA LEU A 96 21.80 -17.06 -8.21
C LEU A 96 20.32 -17.31 -7.93
N THR A 97 20.02 -18.53 -7.49
CA THR A 97 18.71 -18.87 -6.92
C THR A 97 18.50 -18.22 -5.55
N PRO A 98 17.26 -18.01 -5.09
CA PRO A 98 17.00 -17.38 -3.78
C PRO A 98 17.69 -18.07 -2.59
N SER A 99 17.82 -19.40 -2.60
CA SER A 99 18.52 -20.16 -1.56
C SER A 99 20.03 -19.90 -1.59
N GLN A 100 20.64 -19.81 -2.77
CA GLN A 100 22.05 -19.47 -2.93
C GLN A 100 22.33 -18.02 -2.48
N LYS A 101 21.46 -17.07 -2.86
CA LYS A 101 21.54 -15.69 -2.38
C LYS A 101 21.51 -15.63 -0.84
N SER A 102 20.61 -16.40 -0.24
CA SER A 102 20.47 -16.43 1.21
C SER A 102 21.69 -17.05 1.90
N HIS A 103 22.26 -18.11 1.31
CA HIS A 103 23.49 -18.71 1.79
C HIS A 103 24.67 -17.73 1.76
N GLU A 104 24.88 -17.03 0.64
CA GLU A 104 25.93 -16.01 0.49
C GLU A 104 25.82 -14.88 1.52
N ILE A 105 24.61 -14.51 1.92
CA ILE A 105 24.37 -13.48 2.94
C ILE A 105 24.61 -14.05 4.36
N ALA A 106 23.93 -15.14 4.72
CA ALA A 106 23.95 -15.66 6.08
C ALA A 106 25.31 -16.26 6.47
N GLU A 107 25.96 -16.99 5.55
CA GLU A 107 27.26 -17.62 5.81
C GLU A 107 28.38 -16.58 5.90
N SER A 108 28.34 -15.53 5.08
CA SER A 108 29.37 -14.48 5.13
C SER A 108 29.38 -13.76 6.48
N LYS A 109 28.19 -13.43 7.02
CA LYS A 109 28.07 -12.88 8.37
C LYS A 109 28.64 -13.84 9.41
N ARG A 110 28.15 -15.08 9.44
CA ARG A 110 28.57 -16.09 10.42
C ARG A 110 30.08 -16.31 10.41
N LYS A 111 30.69 -16.44 9.23
CA LYS A 111 32.14 -16.65 9.08
C LYS A 111 32.93 -15.44 9.58
N LEU A 112 32.60 -14.23 9.12
CA LEU A 112 33.29 -13.00 9.52
C LEU A 112 33.22 -12.78 11.05
N GLU A 113 32.04 -12.97 11.67
CA GLU A 113 31.86 -12.82 13.11
C GLU A 113 32.63 -13.88 13.90
N ALA A 114 32.52 -15.15 13.51
CA ALA A 114 33.18 -16.26 14.20
C ALA A 114 34.71 -16.16 14.15
N GLU A 115 35.25 -15.74 13.01
CA GLU A 115 36.68 -15.72 12.79
C GLU A 115 37.36 -14.45 13.29
N LEU A 116 36.72 -13.29 13.17
CA LEU A 116 37.30 -11.99 13.54
C LEU A 116 36.89 -11.52 14.94
N GLY A 117 35.87 -12.13 15.56
CA GLY A 117 35.36 -11.72 16.86
C GLY A 117 34.71 -10.33 16.86
N VAL A 118 34.16 -9.91 15.71
CA VAL A 118 33.47 -8.63 15.51
C VAL A 118 31.98 -8.86 15.31
N THR A 119 31.16 -7.80 15.42
CA THR A 119 29.75 -7.85 15.01
C THR A 119 29.61 -7.27 13.61
N VAL A 120 29.07 -8.05 12.69
CA VAL A 120 28.87 -7.63 11.29
C VAL A 120 27.48 -7.05 11.15
N ARG A 121 27.44 -5.72 10.99
CA ARG A 121 26.19 -4.92 10.94
C ARG A 121 25.79 -4.53 9.52
N GLY A 122 26.77 -4.30 8.65
CA GLY A 122 26.55 -3.83 7.29
C GLY A 122 26.65 -4.91 6.23
N PHE A 123 25.91 -4.72 5.15
CA PHE A 123 26.05 -5.50 3.92
C PHE A 123 26.18 -4.59 2.70
N ARG A 124 26.91 -5.08 1.70
CA ARG A 124 26.87 -4.56 0.33
C ARG A 124 26.90 -5.71 -0.66
N ALA A 125 25.96 -5.73 -1.59
CA ALA A 125 25.94 -6.66 -2.70
C ALA A 125 27.07 -6.32 -3.71
N PRO A 126 27.89 -7.30 -4.10
CA PRO A 126 28.71 -7.28 -5.31
C PRO A 126 27.95 -6.71 -6.50
N SER A 127 28.63 -5.90 -7.31
CA SER A 127 28.04 -5.24 -8.49
C SER A 127 26.77 -4.41 -8.20
N TYR A 128 26.48 -4.12 -6.92
CA TYR A 128 25.25 -3.49 -6.43
C TYR A 128 23.98 -4.29 -6.77
N GLN A 129 24.08 -5.61 -6.93
CA GLN A 129 22.96 -6.49 -7.29
C GLN A 129 22.13 -6.88 -6.07
N ILE A 130 21.49 -5.89 -5.44
CA ILE A 130 20.54 -6.11 -4.35
C ILE A 130 19.10 -6.15 -4.87
N ASP A 131 18.26 -6.98 -4.27
CA ASP A 131 16.83 -7.05 -4.51
C ASP A 131 16.04 -7.17 -3.20
N ARG A 132 14.70 -7.09 -3.27
CA ARG A 132 13.82 -7.18 -2.09
C ARG A 132 14.02 -8.46 -1.27
N GLY A 133 14.20 -9.61 -1.94
CA GLY A 133 14.36 -10.90 -1.28
C GLY A 133 15.66 -10.97 -0.48
N MET A 134 16.73 -10.37 -1.01
CA MET A 134 17.99 -10.23 -0.28
C MET A 134 17.85 -9.31 0.93
N ILE A 135 17.13 -8.18 0.83
CA ILE A 135 16.88 -7.33 2.00
C ILE A 135 16.12 -8.11 3.10
N ASP A 136 15.12 -8.91 2.72
CA ASP A 136 14.40 -9.75 3.69
C ASP A 136 15.33 -10.75 4.40
N THR A 137 16.29 -11.34 3.67
CA THR A 137 17.33 -12.18 4.28
C THR A 137 18.25 -11.37 5.20
N LEU A 138 18.69 -10.17 4.79
CA LEU A 138 19.53 -9.31 5.64
C LEU A 138 18.86 -8.97 6.96
N VAL A 139 17.58 -8.64 6.91
CA VAL A 139 16.77 -8.39 8.11
C VAL A 139 16.67 -9.64 8.97
N ALA A 140 16.38 -10.80 8.38
CA ALA A 140 16.26 -12.07 9.12
C ALA A 140 17.57 -12.49 9.81
N GLU A 141 18.71 -12.23 9.17
CA GLU A 141 20.05 -12.49 9.71
C GLU A 141 20.55 -11.38 10.65
N GLY A 142 19.73 -10.36 10.93
CA GLY A 142 20.03 -9.30 11.89
C GLY A 142 21.10 -8.31 11.43
N PHE A 143 21.23 -8.04 10.13
CA PHE A 143 21.99 -6.90 9.65
C PHE A 143 21.27 -5.59 10.04
N ALA A 144 22.04 -4.54 10.31
CA ALA A 144 21.51 -3.22 10.64
C ALA A 144 21.34 -2.33 9.40
N TYR A 145 22.07 -2.59 8.32
CA TYR A 145 21.96 -1.81 7.08
C TYR A 145 22.44 -2.52 5.81
N ASP A 146 21.93 -2.05 4.67
CA ASP A 146 22.51 -2.27 3.33
C ASP A 146 23.04 -0.95 2.75
N SER A 147 24.10 -1.03 1.94
CA SER A 147 24.64 0.12 1.22
C SER A 147 24.88 -0.19 -0.26
N SER A 148 23.91 -0.83 -0.90
CA SER A 148 24.00 -1.26 -2.29
C SER A 148 23.21 -0.36 -3.25
N CYS A 149 22.18 0.34 -2.76
CA CYS A 149 21.25 1.02 -3.66
C CYS A 149 21.75 2.38 -4.17
N ARG A 150 21.20 2.79 -5.31
CA ARG A 150 21.27 4.17 -5.81
C ARG A 150 19.84 4.72 -5.96
N PRO A 151 19.63 6.03 -5.79
CA PRO A 151 18.31 6.66 -5.95
C PRO A 151 17.96 6.80 -7.44
N ASP A 152 17.73 5.66 -8.10
CA ASP A 152 17.27 5.57 -9.48
C ASP A 152 16.11 4.57 -9.62
N ARG A 153 15.53 4.54 -10.83
CA ARG A 153 14.33 3.76 -11.10
C ARG A 153 14.59 2.26 -11.13
N ASP A 154 15.77 1.84 -11.57
CA ASP A 154 16.10 0.42 -11.72
C ASP A 154 16.17 -0.23 -10.32
N PHE A 155 16.76 0.48 -9.34
CA PHE A 155 16.76 0.02 -7.94
C PHE A 155 15.37 0.10 -7.29
N ALA A 156 14.57 1.14 -7.60
CA ALA A 156 13.20 1.22 -7.09
C ALA A 156 12.36 0.01 -7.56
N GLU A 157 12.54 -0.42 -8.81
CA GLU A 157 11.89 -1.63 -9.35
C GLU A 157 12.44 -2.91 -8.71
N ARG A 158 13.75 -3.05 -8.53
CA ARG A 158 14.38 -4.22 -7.87
C ARG A 158 14.00 -4.41 -6.40
N LEU A 159 13.87 -3.31 -5.67
CA LEU A 159 13.47 -3.30 -4.25
C LEU A 159 11.95 -3.31 -4.06
N ASP A 160 11.17 -3.21 -5.13
CA ASP A 160 9.70 -3.09 -5.10
C ASP A 160 9.23 -1.91 -4.23
N VAL A 161 9.89 -0.75 -4.37
CA VAL A 161 9.55 0.50 -3.67
C VAL A 161 9.18 1.60 -4.67
N PRO A 162 8.25 2.53 -4.34
CA PRO A 162 7.89 3.61 -5.25
C PRO A 162 9.06 4.52 -5.64
N VAL A 163 10.05 4.66 -4.75
CA VAL A 163 11.26 5.46 -4.93
C VAL A 163 12.32 5.03 -3.92
N VAL A 164 13.58 4.93 -4.37
CA VAL A 164 14.74 4.85 -3.47
C VAL A 164 15.13 6.25 -3.05
N GLN A 165 15.15 6.51 -1.75
CA GLN A 165 15.48 7.85 -1.24
C GLN A 165 16.96 8.16 -1.46
N PRO A 166 17.35 9.43 -1.67
CA PRO A 166 18.74 9.83 -1.80
C PRO A 166 19.44 10.07 -0.44
N PHE A 167 18.85 9.58 0.66
CA PHE A 167 19.32 9.75 2.03
C PHE A 167 19.03 8.46 2.84
N PRO A 168 19.72 8.22 3.97
CA PRO A 168 19.44 7.07 4.84
C PRO A 168 17.96 6.96 5.16
N TYR A 169 17.37 5.80 4.91
CA TYR A 169 15.94 5.59 5.10
C TYR A 169 15.65 4.15 5.50
N ARG A 170 14.51 3.90 6.12
CA ARG A 170 14.04 2.55 6.35
C ARG A 170 13.14 2.17 5.17
N PRO A 171 13.63 1.36 4.21
CA PRO A 171 12.86 1.04 2.99
C PRO A 171 11.59 0.24 3.29
N PHE A 172 11.49 -0.33 4.50
CA PHE A 172 10.43 -1.21 4.97
C PHE A 172 10.12 -0.92 6.46
N LEU A 173 9.07 -1.53 7.02
CA LEU A 173 8.67 -1.32 8.41
C LEU A 173 9.57 -1.91 9.48
N ASP A 174 10.65 -2.57 9.08
CA ASP A 174 11.61 -3.04 10.06
C ASP A 174 12.37 -1.85 10.63
N GLU A 175 12.10 -1.52 11.89
CA GLU A 175 12.76 -0.40 12.57
C GLU A 175 14.26 -0.64 12.80
N SER A 176 14.71 -1.90 12.73
CA SER A 176 16.10 -2.30 12.96
C SER A 176 17.00 -2.18 11.71
N PHE A 177 16.42 -1.96 10.53
CA PHE A 177 17.16 -1.97 9.26
C PHE A 177 17.12 -0.64 8.51
N VAL A 178 18.27 -0.18 8.02
CA VAL A 178 18.42 1.07 7.27
C VAL A 178 19.04 0.80 5.89
N GLU A 179 18.45 1.38 4.85
CA GLU A 179 19.11 1.51 3.55
C GLU A 179 19.97 2.78 3.55
N LEU A 180 21.26 2.62 3.23
CA LEU A 180 22.26 3.67 3.08
C LEU A 180 22.62 3.85 1.59
N PRO A 181 21.81 4.63 0.85
CA PRO A 181 21.96 4.76 -0.59
C PRO A 181 23.25 5.49 -0.96
N LEU A 182 23.90 5.00 -2.02
CA LEU A 182 25.01 5.68 -2.67
C LEU A 182 24.54 6.99 -3.33
N PRO A 183 25.42 7.99 -3.47
CA PRO A 183 25.06 9.28 -4.06
C PRO A 183 24.45 9.15 -5.47
N GLY A 184 23.30 9.80 -5.67
CA GLY A 184 22.53 9.73 -6.92
C GLY A 184 23.16 10.40 -8.14
N GLY A 185 22.81 9.88 -9.32
CA GLY A 185 23.16 10.45 -10.63
C GLY A 185 24.47 9.90 -11.20
N LYS A 186 24.38 9.11 -12.27
CA LYS A 186 25.57 8.66 -13.02
C LYS A 186 26.33 9.89 -13.56
N PRO A 187 27.67 9.99 -13.43
CA PRO A 187 28.62 9.05 -12.81
C PRO A 187 29.37 9.64 -11.56
N PHE A 188 28.79 9.68 -10.35
CA PHE A 188 29.57 10.10 -9.16
C PHE A 188 30.27 8.89 -8.50
N HIS A 189 31.57 8.73 -8.79
CA HIS A 189 32.43 7.70 -8.17
C HIS A 189 33.88 8.22 -8.02
N PRO A 190 34.56 8.05 -6.86
CA PRO A 190 35.97 8.43 -6.64
C PRO A 190 36.95 7.90 -7.69
N SER A 191 36.83 6.64 -8.09
CA SER A 191 37.67 6.05 -9.16
C SER A 191 37.59 6.83 -10.49
N TYR A 192 36.47 7.50 -10.80
CA TYR A 192 36.40 8.38 -11.97
C TYR A 192 37.25 9.65 -11.81
N ALA A 193 37.48 10.13 -10.60
CA ALA A 193 38.42 11.22 -10.34
C ALA A 193 39.87 10.79 -10.57
N LEU A 194 40.19 9.51 -10.38
CA LEU A 194 41.47 8.94 -10.81
C LEU A 194 41.60 8.95 -12.33
N VAL A 195 40.51 8.96 -13.11
CA VAL A 195 40.59 9.10 -14.57
C VAL A 195 40.55 10.57 -14.99
N TYR A 196 39.47 11.28 -14.66
CA TYR A 196 39.14 12.63 -15.14
C TYR A 196 39.72 13.79 -14.29
N GLY A 197 40.32 13.48 -13.14
CA GLY A 197 40.95 14.47 -12.24
C GLY A 197 40.02 15.00 -11.13
N ASN A 198 40.62 15.58 -10.09
CA ASN A 198 39.89 16.06 -8.90
C ASN A 198 38.87 17.18 -9.18
N GLY A 199 39.05 17.99 -10.23
CA GLY A 199 38.07 19.02 -10.60
C GLY A 199 36.71 18.46 -11.04
N TYR A 200 36.68 17.24 -11.57
CA TYR A 200 35.45 16.50 -11.82
C TYR A 200 34.73 16.17 -10.50
N PHE A 201 35.47 15.59 -9.55
CA PHE A 201 34.99 15.20 -8.24
C PHE A 201 34.47 16.39 -7.44
N ASP A 202 35.26 17.46 -7.32
CA ASP A 202 34.92 18.66 -6.55
C ASP A 202 33.62 19.31 -7.01
N ARG A 203 33.39 19.37 -8.33
CA ARG A 203 32.18 19.92 -8.92
C ARG A 203 30.94 19.08 -8.59
N LYS A 204 31.06 17.75 -8.61
CA LYS A 204 29.97 16.84 -8.25
C LYS A 204 29.71 16.86 -6.75
N LEU A 205 30.78 16.84 -5.94
CA LEU A 205 30.71 16.96 -4.49
C LEU A 205 30.02 18.28 -4.07
N ALA A 206 30.35 19.40 -4.72
CA ALA A 206 29.67 20.68 -4.48
C ALA A 206 28.19 20.66 -4.88
N LYS A 207 27.79 19.88 -5.89
CA LYS A 207 26.37 19.68 -6.23
C LYS A 207 25.67 18.86 -5.15
N PHE A 208 26.31 17.80 -4.68
CA PHE A 208 25.76 16.91 -3.65
C PHE A 208 25.62 17.62 -2.29
N ALA A 209 26.62 18.41 -1.87
CA ALA A 209 26.58 19.19 -0.62
C ALA A 209 25.40 20.18 -0.53
N ARG A 210 24.78 20.55 -1.65
CA ARG A 210 23.56 21.40 -1.67
C ARG A 210 22.28 20.62 -1.38
N GLN A 211 22.30 19.29 -1.44
CA GLN A 211 21.12 18.45 -1.27
C GLN A 211 20.75 18.23 0.20
N ASN A 212 21.61 18.65 1.13
CA ASN A 212 21.43 18.50 2.55
C ASN A 212 21.16 17.03 2.99
N VAL A 213 21.97 16.08 2.49
CA VAL A 213 21.93 14.65 2.86
C VAL A 213 23.31 14.11 3.23
N PRO A 214 23.42 13.07 4.09
CA PRO A 214 24.69 12.41 4.36
C PRO A 214 25.38 11.89 3.09
N LEU A 215 26.71 11.92 3.06
CA LEU A 215 27.51 11.45 1.93
C LEU A 215 28.10 10.07 2.22
N VAL A 216 27.70 9.06 1.45
CA VAL A 216 28.41 7.77 1.39
C VAL A 216 29.49 7.88 0.33
N LEU A 217 30.76 7.95 0.75
CA LEU A 217 31.92 8.03 -0.15
C LEU A 217 32.52 6.63 -0.34
N LEU A 218 32.33 6.08 -1.54
CA LEU A 218 32.77 4.73 -1.89
C LEU A 218 34.12 4.71 -2.62
N PHE A 219 35.13 4.05 -2.04
CA PHE A 219 36.37 3.68 -2.70
C PHE A 219 36.44 2.17 -2.98
N HIS A 220 37.23 1.77 -3.97
CA HIS A 220 37.63 0.36 -4.12
C HIS A 220 39.07 0.19 -3.66
N LEU A 221 39.45 -1.02 -3.26
CA LEU A 221 40.84 -1.33 -2.87
C LEU A 221 41.85 -0.98 -4.00
N THR A 222 41.44 -1.10 -5.26
CA THR A 222 42.21 -0.72 -6.46
C THR A 222 42.59 0.77 -6.50
N ASP A 223 41.83 1.64 -5.82
CA ASP A 223 42.11 3.08 -5.73
C ASP A 223 43.38 3.36 -4.90
N PHE A 224 43.78 2.42 -4.03
CA PHE A 224 44.96 2.52 -3.15
C PHE A 224 46.10 1.57 -3.54
N ALA A 225 45.81 0.49 -4.24
CA ALA A 225 46.79 -0.54 -4.57
C ALA A 225 47.90 -0.07 -5.52
N ASP A 226 49.07 -0.69 -5.37
CA ASP A 226 50.20 -0.51 -6.27
C ASP A 226 49.86 -1.06 -7.68
N PRO A 227 50.44 -0.52 -8.76
CA PRO A 227 50.22 -1.05 -10.09
C PRO A 227 50.77 -2.48 -10.19
N LEU A 228 49.95 -3.39 -10.73
CA LEU A 228 50.36 -4.77 -10.93
C LEU A 228 51.43 -4.91 -12.04
N PRO A 229 52.28 -5.95 -11.99
CA PRO A 229 53.29 -6.22 -13.01
C PRO A 229 52.69 -6.31 -14.42
N LYS A 230 53.18 -5.47 -15.34
CA LYS A 230 52.59 -5.31 -16.68
C LYS A 230 52.68 -6.57 -17.54
N ASP A 231 53.71 -7.37 -17.35
CA ASP A 231 53.97 -8.64 -18.02
C ASP A 231 52.93 -9.73 -17.68
N ARG A 232 52.22 -9.58 -16.55
CA ARG A 232 51.19 -10.53 -16.10
C ARG A 232 49.76 -10.03 -16.30
N LEU A 233 49.57 -8.82 -16.84
CA LEU A 233 48.23 -8.27 -17.12
C LEU A 233 47.69 -8.80 -18.46
N ARG A 234 46.42 -9.24 -18.47
CA ARG A 234 45.70 -9.71 -19.68
C ARG A 234 45.26 -8.54 -20.58
N GLY A 235 46.22 -7.74 -21.05
CA GLY A 235 46.02 -6.61 -21.94
C GLY A 235 45.39 -5.37 -21.28
N LEU A 236 44.92 -4.43 -22.12
CA LEU A 236 44.50 -3.08 -21.67
C LEU A 236 43.30 -3.10 -20.71
N LYS A 237 42.37 -4.05 -20.85
CA LYS A 237 41.18 -4.16 -19.99
C LYS A 237 41.57 -4.45 -18.54
N SER A 238 42.36 -5.51 -18.30
CA SER A 238 42.83 -5.86 -16.94
C SER A 238 43.61 -4.73 -16.28
N LYS A 239 44.41 -4.00 -17.05
CA LYS A 239 45.13 -2.81 -16.59
C LYS A 239 44.18 -1.70 -16.14
N MET A 240 43.08 -1.47 -16.87
CA MET A 240 42.09 -0.45 -16.52
C MET A 240 41.27 -0.82 -15.28
N TYR A 241 40.78 -2.06 -15.17
CA TYR A 241 39.96 -2.50 -14.03
C TYR A 241 40.75 -2.60 -12.72
N THR A 242 42.03 -2.98 -12.78
CA THR A 242 42.93 -2.97 -11.61
C THR A 242 43.55 -1.59 -11.32
N LEU A 243 43.22 -0.59 -12.13
CA LEU A 243 43.82 0.75 -12.10
C LEU A 243 45.37 0.76 -12.18
N SER A 244 45.97 -0.27 -12.79
CA SER A 244 47.42 -0.45 -12.91
C SER A 244 48.08 0.44 -13.99
N GLN A 245 47.31 1.32 -14.63
CA GLN A 245 47.81 2.39 -15.50
C GLN A 245 48.36 3.59 -14.73
N ARG A 246 48.20 3.64 -13.41
CA ARG A 246 48.72 4.71 -12.55
C ARG A 246 49.59 4.14 -11.44
N ASP A 247 50.65 4.87 -11.11
CA ASP A 247 51.50 4.57 -9.96
C ASP A 247 50.80 4.93 -8.64
N ALA A 248 51.22 4.26 -7.57
CA ALA A 248 50.66 4.40 -6.23
C ALA A 248 50.73 5.84 -5.69
N LYS A 249 51.86 6.54 -5.93
CA LYS A 249 52.05 7.93 -5.49
C LYS A 249 51.05 8.88 -6.16
N SER A 250 50.77 8.68 -7.44
CA SER A 250 49.76 9.45 -8.17
C SER A 250 48.34 9.18 -7.65
N LYS A 251 48.03 7.91 -7.34
CA LYS A 251 46.74 7.52 -6.75
C LYS A 251 46.56 8.15 -5.36
N ASP A 252 47.53 7.98 -4.46
CA ASP A 252 47.52 8.58 -3.12
C ASP A 252 47.33 10.10 -3.19
N ALA A 253 48.13 10.81 -3.98
CA ALA A 253 48.00 12.26 -4.12
C ALA A 253 46.61 12.73 -4.59
N ARG A 254 45.91 11.92 -5.41
CA ARG A 254 44.54 12.22 -5.83
C ARG A 254 43.52 11.91 -4.73
N CYS A 255 43.66 10.77 -4.04
CA CYS A 255 42.82 10.41 -2.91
C CYS A 255 42.95 11.43 -1.77
N GLN A 256 44.15 11.92 -1.48
CA GLN A 256 44.38 13.00 -0.50
C GLN A 256 43.61 14.28 -0.87
N LYS A 257 43.70 14.71 -2.13
CA LYS A 257 42.92 15.86 -2.61
C LYS A 257 41.40 15.62 -2.52
N MET A 258 40.92 14.40 -2.77
CA MET A 258 39.50 14.08 -2.65
C MET A 258 39.03 14.19 -1.20
N ILE A 259 39.78 13.61 -0.25
CA ILE A 259 39.37 13.63 1.17
C ILE A 259 39.45 15.04 1.77
N GLU A 260 40.45 15.85 1.38
CA GLU A 260 40.50 17.27 1.73
C GLU A 260 39.26 18.01 1.22
N SER A 261 38.84 17.75 -0.02
CA SER A 261 37.63 18.34 -0.60
C SER A 261 36.35 17.95 0.13
N VAL A 262 36.29 16.72 0.63
CA VAL A 262 35.20 16.21 1.47
C VAL A 262 35.22 16.91 2.82
N LYS A 263 36.35 16.92 3.53
CA LYS A 263 36.52 17.59 4.85
C LYS A 263 36.18 19.08 4.81
N ARG A 264 36.35 19.76 3.67
CA ARG A 264 35.91 21.17 3.50
C ARG A 264 34.40 21.37 3.51
N ARG A 265 33.60 20.34 3.21
CA ARG A 265 32.14 20.44 2.97
C ARG A 265 31.31 19.56 3.90
N PHE A 266 31.91 18.46 4.35
CA PHE A 266 31.29 17.44 5.17
C PHE A 266 32.16 17.19 6.41
N GLU A 267 31.54 16.62 7.43
CA GLU A 267 32.17 16.10 8.63
C GLU A 267 32.32 14.59 8.48
N LEU A 268 33.56 14.08 8.51
CA LEU A 268 33.78 12.64 8.43
C LEU A 268 33.35 11.98 9.75
N THR A 269 32.57 10.92 9.64
CA THR A 269 32.04 10.17 10.78
C THR A 269 31.99 8.66 10.46
N THR A 270 31.45 7.85 11.36
CA THR A 270 31.25 6.41 11.18
C THR A 270 29.85 6.11 10.65
N THR A 271 29.68 4.93 10.06
CA THR A 271 28.38 4.46 9.59
C THR A 271 27.40 4.31 10.73
N ASP A 272 27.82 3.75 11.87
CA ASP A 272 27.01 3.68 13.09
C ASP A 272 26.51 5.07 13.54
N ALA A 273 27.36 6.10 13.52
CA ALA A 273 26.92 7.45 13.87
C ALA A 273 25.86 8.00 12.91
N ILE A 274 25.90 7.62 11.62
CA ILE A 274 24.82 7.95 10.68
C ILE A 274 23.53 7.20 11.04
N LEU A 275 23.62 5.91 11.37
CA LEU A 275 22.48 5.07 11.74
C LEU A 275 21.81 5.52 13.05
N GLU A 276 22.62 5.95 14.02
CA GLU A 276 22.20 6.47 15.32
C GLU A 276 21.67 7.91 15.25
N SER A 277 22.15 8.69 14.28
CA SER A 277 21.61 10.03 14.03
C SER A 277 20.18 9.93 13.45
N GLU A 278 19.35 10.98 13.63
CA GLU A 278 17.96 11.03 13.09
C GLU A 278 17.82 11.29 11.54
N PRO A 279 18.69 10.87 10.59
CA PRO A 279 18.33 10.83 9.17
C PRO A 279 17.39 9.68 8.78
N ALA A 280 17.40 8.55 9.49
CA ALA A 280 16.49 7.44 9.22
C ALA A 280 15.06 7.83 9.64
N ARG A 281 14.31 8.41 8.71
CA ARG A 281 12.96 8.93 8.96
C ARG A 281 12.07 7.82 9.52
N ARG A 282 11.44 8.09 10.67
CA ARG A 282 10.44 7.25 11.35
C ARG A 282 9.30 6.90 10.38
N ALA A 283 8.69 5.73 10.58
CA ALA A 283 7.34 5.44 10.12
C ALA A 283 6.42 6.64 10.44
N PRO A 284 5.44 6.96 9.59
CA PRO A 284 4.59 8.12 9.83
C PRO A 284 3.91 7.99 11.20
N LYS A 285 4.21 8.94 12.11
CA LYS A 285 3.75 8.87 13.51
C LYS A 285 2.23 8.87 13.60
N LEU A 286 1.60 9.66 12.73
CA LEU A 286 0.16 9.78 12.59
C LEU A 286 -0.20 10.01 11.12
N VAL A 287 -1.02 9.12 10.57
CA VAL A 287 -1.47 9.14 9.18
C VAL A 287 -2.94 9.51 9.12
N LEU A 288 -3.25 10.59 8.42
CA LEU A 288 -4.62 10.97 8.08
C LEU A 288 -4.98 10.40 6.70
N GLY A 289 -5.78 9.34 6.68
CA GLY A 289 -6.32 8.74 5.47
C GLY A 289 -7.63 9.38 5.04
N LEU A 290 -7.81 9.58 3.73
CA LEU A 290 -8.97 10.25 3.15
C LEU A 290 -9.54 9.45 1.98
N SER A 291 -10.85 9.23 1.97
CA SER A 291 -11.56 8.64 0.84
C SER A 291 -11.98 9.72 -0.16
N THR A 292 -11.98 9.39 -1.44
CA THR A 292 -12.23 10.35 -2.52
C THR A 292 -13.36 9.95 -3.44
N THR A 293 -14.18 8.96 -3.14
CA THR A 293 -15.20 8.48 -4.09
C THR A 293 -16.61 8.76 -3.58
N HIS A 294 -17.58 7.90 -3.88
CA HIS A 294 -18.94 7.99 -3.36
C HIS A 294 -18.90 7.57 -1.89
N GLU A 295 -19.19 8.48 -0.96
CA GLU A 295 -18.89 8.33 0.49
C GLU A 295 -17.47 8.77 0.88
N THR A 296 -17.23 10.08 0.75
CA THR A 296 -16.04 10.72 1.32
C THR A 296 -16.02 10.62 2.85
N GLY A 297 -14.82 10.57 3.42
CA GLY A 297 -14.60 10.35 4.85
C GLY A 297 -13.14 10.44 5.22
N ALA A 298 -12.86 10.34 6.52
CA ALA A 298 -11.53 10.41 7.07
C ALA A 298 -11.30 9.32 8.11
N ALA A 299 -10.06 8.85 8.20
CA ALA A 299 -9.61 7.98 9.27
C ALA A 299 -8.20 8.40 9.72
N LEU A 300 -7.93 8.32 11.02
CA LEU A 300 -6.67 8.74 11.63
C LEU A 300 -6.03 7.54 12.33
N PHE A 301 -4.80 7.24 11.94
CA PHE A 301 -4.05 6.06 12.37
C PHE A 301 -2.72 6.42 13.02
N ARG A 302 -2.34 5.64 14.04
CA ARG A 302 -0.99 5.60 14.61
C ARG A 302 -0.45 4.18 14.44
N GLY A 303 0.42 3.98 13.45
CA GLY A 303 0.76 2.62 13.02
C GLY A 303 -0.51 1.88 12.61
N HIS A 304 -0.79 0.74 13.25
CA HIS A 304 -2.01 -0.04 13.03
C HIS A 304 -3.23 0.43 13.84
N GLU A 305 -3.01 1.22 14.91
CA GLU A 305 -4.09 1.66 15.79
C GLU A 305 -4.99 2.70 15.09
N CYS A 306 -6.27 2.35 14.90
CA CYS A 306 -7.29 3.30 14.44
C CYS A 306 -7.79 4.17 15.61
N LEU A 307 -7.44 5.46 15.59
CA LEU A 307 -7.83 6.41 16.65
C LEU A 307 -9.27 6.93 16.45
N ALA A 308 -9.64 7.18 15.19
CA ALA A 308 -10.95 7.66 14.80
C ALA A 308 -11.19 7.44 13.31
N ALA A 309 -12.43 7.17 12.91
CA ALA A 309 -12.84 7.00 11.52
C ALA A 309 -14.32 7.35 11.36
N ILE A 310 -14.64 8.14 10.33
CA ILE A 310 -16.02 8.54 10.05
C ILE A 310 -16.23 8.94 8.58
N SER A 311 -17.39 8.58 8.03
CA SER A 311 -17.88 9.07 6.73
C SER A 311 -18.51 10.47 6.87
N GLU A 312 -18.26 11.36 5.91
CA GLU A 312 -18.78 12.74 5.88
C GLU A 312 -20.32 12.78 5.94
N GLU A 313 -20.99 11.80 5.32
CA GLU A 313 -22.46 11.68 5.31
C GLU A 313 -23.10 11.64 6.70
N ARG A 314 -22.36 11.14 7.70
CA ARG A 314 -22.85 11.06 9.07
C ARG A 314 -22.93 12.44 9.71
N LEU A 315 -22.11 13.38 9.24
CA LEU A 315 -21.96 14.74 9.78
C LEU A 315 -22.77 15.76 8.99
N ASP A 316 -22.66 15.78 7.66
CA ASP A 316 -23.41 16.73 6.83
C ASP A 316 -24.85 16.27 6.52
N ARG A 317 -25.18 15.01 6.86
CA ARG A 317 -26.50 14.39 6.69
C ARG A 317 -26.90 14.23 5.21
N VAL A 318 -25.94 14.34 4.29
CA VAL A 318 -26.11 14.06 2.86
C VAL A 318 -25.62 12.65 2.58
N LYS A 319 -26.56 11.75 2.28
CA LYS A 319 -26.26 10.34 2.01
C LYS A 319 -25.29 10.21 0.83
N PHE A 320 -24.21 9.45 1.00
CA PHE A 320 -23.11 9.31 0.02
C PHE A 320 -22.41 10.62 -0.37
N SER A 321 -22.26 11.54 0.60
CA SER A 321 -21.58 12.83 0.40
C SER A 321 -20.29 12.69 -0.40
N THR A 322 -20.16 13.49 -1.48
CA THR A 322 -18.99 13.46 -2.37
C THR A 322 -18.04 14.65 -2.17
N LYS A 323 -18.30 15.47 -1.14
CA LYS A 323 -17.58 16.70 -0.81
C LYS A 323 -16.11 16.39 -0.54
N PHE A 324 -15.23 17.03 -1.32
CA PHE A 324 -13.79 16.88 -1.14
C PHE A 324 -13.08 18.25 -1.05
N PRO A 325 -12.18 18.46 -0.07
CA PRO A 325 -11.85 17.53 1.03
C PRO A 325 -13.04 17.34 2.01
N PRO A 326 -13.14 16.18 2.69
CA PRO A 326 -14.19 15.90 3.68
C PRO A 326 -13.90 16.67 4.98
N LYS A 327 -14.21 17.96 4.98
CA LYS A 327 -13.77 18.92 6.02
C LYS A 327 -14.37 18.59 7.39
N LEU A 328 -15.60 18.08 7.44
CA LEU A 328 -16.24 17.72 8.71
C LEU A 328 -15.61 16.46 9.28
N ALA A 329 -15.42 15.42 8.45
CA ALA A 329 -14.79 14.17 8.87
C ALA A 329 -13.36 14.42 9.34
N ILE A 330 -12.55 15.21 8.60
CA ILE A 330 -11.19 15.58 9.03
C ILE A 330 -11.21 16.26 10.40
N ALA A 331 -12.12 17.21 10.62
CA ALA A 331 -12.21 17.89 11.89
C ALA A 331 -12.63 16.96 13.02
N GLU A 332 -13.56 16.06 12.72
CA GLU A 332 -14.12 15.15 13.71
C GLU A 332 -13.14 14.05 14.11
N VAL A 333 -12.38 13.46 13.18
CA VAL A 333 -11.37 12.45 13.54
C VAL A 333 -10.24 13.04 14.38
N ILE A 334 -9.82 14.28 14.10
CA ILE A 334 -8.83 15.00 14.92
C ILE A 334 -9.39 15.27 16.32
N ARG A 335 -10.66 15.71 16.42
CA ARG A 335 -11.33 15.96 17.69
C ARG A 335 -11.47 14.69 18.53
N ILE A 336 -11.94 13.59 17.92
CA ILE A 336 -12.15 12.29 18.58
C ILE A 336 -10.82 11.70 19.06
N ALA A 337 -9.75 11.86 18.29
CA ALA A 337 -8.42 11.36 18.67
C ALA A 337 -7.75 12.18 19.78
N GLY A 338 -8.16 13.43 19.99
CA GLY A 338 -7.62 14.28 21.07
C GLY A 338 -6.13 14.62 20.93
N ILE A 339 -5.60 14.61 19.70
CA ILE A 339 -4.18 14.87 19.41
C ILE A 339 -3.93 16.35 19.05
N ASP A 340 -2.67 16.81 19.14
CA ASP A 340 -2.28 18.07 18.50
C ASP A 340 -2.22 17.83 16.97
N PRO A 341 -2.96 18.60 16.14
CA PRO A 341 -2.89 18.47 14.68
C PRO A 341 -1.47 18.52 14.10
N LYS A 342 -0.51 19.19 14.78
CA LYS A 342 0.90 19.25 14.37
C LYS A 342 1.61 17.89 14.38
N GLU A 343 1.07 16.91 15.10
CA GLU A 343 1.62 15.56 15.12
C GLU A 343 1.29 14.77 13.84
N ILE A 344 0.31 15.23 13.04
CA ILE A 344 -0.02 14.64 11.74
C ILE A 344 1.12 14.95 10.76
N THR A 345 1.96 13.97 10.49
CA THR A 345 3.10 14.12 9.57
C THR A 345 2.76 13.81 8.13
N ASP A 346 1.76 12.95 7.92
CA ASP A 346 1.42 12.39 6.63
C ASP A 346 -0.10 12.34 6.41
N VAL A 347 -0.51 12.70 5.21
CA VAL A 347 -1.88 12.60 4.70
C VAL A 347 -1.84 11.71 3.48
N VAL A 348 -2.74 10.74 3.42
CA VAL A 348 -2.86 9.83 2.29
C VAL A 348 -4.26 9.88 1.73
N VAL A 349 -4.33 9.98 0.41
CA VAL A 349 -5.58 10.08 -0.34
C VAL A 349 -5.77 8.76 -1.09
N ALA A 350 -6.92 8.12 -0.89
CA ALA A 350 -7.34 6.96 -1.68
C ALA A 350 -7.73 7.42 -3.08
N GLY A 351 -6.86 7.20 -4.05
CA GLY A 351 -7.00 7.62 -5.44
C GLY A 351 -5.67 8.08 -6.04
N LEU A 352 -5.47 7.87 -7.34
CA LEU A 352 -4.22 8.26 -8.01
C LEU A 352 -4.17 9.76 -8.34
N PRO A 353 -2.99 10.41 -8.24
CA PRO A 353 -2.83 11.79 -8.66
C PRO A 353 -2.90 11.90 -10.18
N ALA A 354 -3.30 13.07 -10.68
CA ALA A 354 -3.58 13.35 -12.09
C ALA A 354 -2.57 12.75 -13.09
N GLY A 355 -1.26 12.91 -12.86
CA GLY A 355 -0.23 12.41 -13.77
C GLY A 355 -0.11 10.87 -13.78
N ARG A 356 -0.33 10.21 -12.64
CA ARG A 356 -0.29 8.75 -12.54
C ARG A 356 -1.59 8.14 -13.06
N LEU A 357 -2.73 8.74 -12.71
CA LEU A 357 -4.05 8.38 -13.24
C LEU A 357 -4.07 8.48 -14.77
N ALA A 358 -3.59 9.60 -15.34
CA ALA A 358 -3.46 9.75 -16.77
C ALA A 358 -2.60 8.65 -17.39
N ARG A 359 -1.50 8.26 -16.76
CA ARG A 359 -0.65 7.16 -17.24
C ARG A 359 -1.39 5.82 -17.21
N VAL A 360 -2.12 5.50 -16.14
CA VAL A 360 -2.93 4.27 -16.05
C VAL A 360 -4.01 4.27 -17.14
N MET A 361 -4.76 5.35 -17.27
CA MET A 361 -5.79 5.50 -18.30
C MET A 361 -5.23 5.46 -19.74
N LEU A 362 -4.01 5.96 -19.95
CA LEU A 362 -3.29 5.89 -21.23
C LEU A 362 -2.71 4.49 -21.48
N ARG A 363 -2.26 3.80 -20.42
CA ARG A 363 -1.75 2.41 -20.43
C ARG A 363 -2.85 1.37 -20.52
N GLY A 364 -4.11 1.72 -20.24
CA GLY A 364 -5.33 1.02 -20.68
C GLY A 364 -5.45 1.05 -22.22
N GLN A 365 -4.34 0.71 -22.87
CA GLN A 365 -4.03 0.72 -24.27
C GLN A 365 -4.88 -0.37 -24.95
N TRP A 366 -5.76 0.06 -25.87
CA TRP A 366 -6.14 -0.73 -27.05
C TRP A 366 -6.70 -2.15 -26.81
N ARG A 367 -7.98 -2.24 -26.43
CA ARG A 367 -8.89 -3.42 -26.53
C ARG A 367 -10.20 -3.02 -25.83
N ASP A 368 -11.19 -2.43 -26.50
CA ASP A 368 -12.03 -3.05 -27.51
C ASP A 368 -12.43 -2.02 -28.58
N THR A 369 -11.73 -2.02 -29.72
CA THR A 369 -12.18 -1.30 -30.93
C THR A 369 -12.98 -2.22 -31.85
N THR A 370 -13.31 -3.44 -31.39
CA THR A 370 -13.97 -4.47 -32.22
C THR A 370 -15.49 -4.51 -32.03
N GLU A 371 -16.02 -3.81 -31.04
CA GLU A 371 -17.47 -3.74 -30.76
C GLU A 371 -18.18 -2.54 -31.41
N PHE A 372 -17.92 -2.26 -32.69
CA PHE A 372 -18.70 -1.28 -33.47
C PHE A 372 -19.98 -1.91 -34.06
N HIS A 373 -21.15 -1.52 -33.56
CA HIS A 373 -22.47 -1.94 -34.02
C HIS A 373 -23.38 -0.74 -34.39
N GLY A 374 -22.82 0.31 -35.00
CA GLY A 374 -23.56 1.37 -35.71
C GLY A 374 -23.41 2.79 -35.16
N PHE A 375 -24.21 3.73 -35.68
CA PHE A 375 -24.11 5.19 -35.42
C PHE A 375 -24.27 5.59 -33.94
N ASN A 376 -24.86 4.72 -33.12
CA ASN A 376 -25.00 4.91 -31.65
C ASN A 376 -23.73 4.56 -30.84
N ASP A 377 -22.73 3.90 -31.44
CA ASP A 377 -21.48 3.51 -30.77
C ASP A 377 -20.37 4.59 -30.85
N TYR A 378 -20.66 5.76 -31.44
CA TYR A 378 -19.79 6.94 -31.34
C TYR A 378 -19.95 7.69 -30.01
N PHE A 379 -21.11 7.61 -29.35
CA PHE A 379 -21.38 8.27 -28.06
C PHE A 379 -20.67 7.67 -26.82
N PRO A 380 -20.42 6.34 -26.72
CA PRO A 380 -19.61 5.73 -25.66
C PRO A 380 -18.20 6.31 -25.52
N HIS A 381 -17.53 6.67 -26.63
CA HIS A 381 -16.22 7.32 -26.58
C HIS A 381 -16.27 8.73 -25.95
N PHE A 382 -17.38 9.45 -26.13
CA PHE A 382 -17.62 10.73 -25.46
C PHE A 382 -17.83 10.54 -23.94
N ASN A 383 -18.55 9.50 -23.52
CA ASN A 383 -18.77 9.20 -22.10
C ASN A 383 -17.49 8.74 -21.40
N LYS A 384 -16.62 7.96 -22.07
CA LYS A 384 -15.30 7.60 -21.55
C LYS A 384 -14.39 8.82 -21.40
N ALA A 385 -14.40 9.73 -22.38
CA ALA A 385 -13.67 10.99 -22.31
C ALA A 385 -14.19 11.88 -21.17
N LEU A 386 -15.51 11.94 -20.97
CA LEU A 386 -16.14 12.68 -19.87
C LEU A 386 -15.82 12.08 -18.50
N TYR A 387 -15.90 10.75 -18.34
CA TYR A 387 -15.51 10.07 -17.11
C TYR A 387 -14.04 10.31 -16.78
N ARG A 388 -13.15 10.14 -17.78
CA ARG A 388 -11.72 10.42 -17.62
C ARG A 388 -11.47 11.89 -17.28
N ALA A 389 -12.17 12.83 -17.92
CA ALA A 389 -12.09 14.24 -17.58
C ALA A 389 -12.60 14.52 -16.16
N PHE A 390 -13.67 13.86 -15.73
CA PHE A 390 -14.19 13.95 -14.37
C PHE A 390 -13.19 13.43 -13.33
N ALA A 391 -12.70 12.20 -13.50
CA ALA A 391 -11.71 11.60 -12.59
C ALA A 391 -10.40 12.42 -12.57
N TRP A 392 -9.97 12.91 -13.73
CA TRP A 392 -8.80 13.77 -13.86
C TRP A 392 -9.00 15.13 -13.16
N THR A 393 -10.10 15.83 -13.41
CA THR A 393 -10.42 17.11 -12.75
C THR A 393 -10.56 16.96 -11.24
N ARG A 394 -11.13 15.85 -10.77
CA ARG A 394 -11.20 15.51 -9.34
C ARG A 394 -9.80 15.34 -8.74
N SER A 395 -8.92 14.60 -9.43
CA SER A 395 -7.54 14.37 -8.97
C SER A 395 -6.69 15.66 -8.90
N LEU A 396 -6.97 16.65 -9.76
CA LEU A 396 -6.37 17.99 -9.65
C LEU A 396 -6.79 18.71 -8.35
N GLY A 397 -7.98 18.39 -7.84
CA GLY A 397 -8.54 18.95 -6.62
C GLY A 397 -7.98 18.34 -5.32
N TYR A 398 -7.18 17.27 -5.39
CA TYR A 398 -6.66 16.59 -4.19
C TYR A 398 -5.77 17.48 -3.33
N GLY A 399 -4.96 18.34 -3.95
CA GLY A 399 -4.09 19.29 -3.25
C GLY A 399 -4.83 20.31 -2.36
N ARG A 400 -6.15 20.48 -2.52
CA ARG A 400 -6.97 21.35 -1.66
C ARG A 400 -6.96 20.92 -0.19
N VAL A 401 -6.66 19.64 0.09
CA VAL A 401 -6.51 19.14 1.46
C VAL A 401 -5.43 19.90 2.22
N LEU A 402 -4.27 20.15 1.59
CA LEU A 402 -3.15 20.86 2.23
C LEU A 402 -3.50 22.32 2.50
N GLY A 403 -4.28 22.94 1.60
CA GLY A 403 -4.80 24.29 1.82
C GLY A 403 -5.70 24.37 3.05
N PHE A 404 -6.65 23.44 3.18
CA PHE A 404 -7.55 23.36 4.34
C PHE A 404 -6.80 23.09 5.65
N LEU A 405 -5.86 22.13 5.66
CA LEU A 405 -5.08 21.80 6.85
C LEU A 405 -4.18 22.96 7.29
N ARG A 406 -3.57 23.67 6.34
CA ARG A 406 -2.77 24.87 6.64
C ARG A 406 -3.62 26.00 7.19
N GLU A 407 -4.78 26.26 6.61
CA GLU A 407 -5.69 27.33 7.04
C GLU A 407 -6.29 27.06 8.43
N LYS A 408 -6.80 25.84 8.63
CA LYS A 408 -7.53 25.48 9.86
C LYS A 408 -6.62 25.11 11.03
N TYR A 409 -5.48 24.45 10.75
CA TYR A 409 -4.62 23.87 11.79
C TYR A 409 -3.17 24.36 11.73
N GLY A 410 -2.78 25.15 10.72
CA GLY A 410 -1.40 25.65 10.59
C GLY A 410 -0.37 24.59 10.23
N ILE A 411 -0.79 23.43 9.67
CA ILE A 411 0.08 22.30 9.35
C ILE A 411 0.24 22.10 7.84
N ALA A 412 1.36 21.51 7.43
CA ALA A 412 1.66 21.17 6.05
C ALA A 412 2.26 19.74 5.96
N PRO A 413 1.45 18.70 6.20
CA PRO A 413 1.91 17.31 6.15
C PRO A 413 2.30 16.89 4.73
N ARG A 414 3.00 15.76 4.63
CA ARG A 414 3.30 15.13 3.34
C ARG A 414 2.02 14.56 2.73
N LEU A 415 1.86 14.69 1.43
CA LEU A 415 0.69 14.19 0.71
C LEU A 415 1.06 12.96 -0.11
N HIS A 416 0.37 11.85 0.17
CA HIS A 416 0.53 10.55 -0.47
C HIS A 416 -0.73 10.13 -1.19
N PHE A 417 -0.58 9.15 -2.08
CA PHE A 417 -1.66 8.62 -2.90
C PHE A 417 -1.52 7.12 -3.04
N VAL A 418 -2.61 6.40 -2.77
CA VAL A 418 -2.70 4.94 -2.92
C VAL A 418 -3.83 4.63 -3.89
N GLU A 419 -3.63 3.65 -4.77
CA GLU A 419 -4.67 3.25 -5.75
C GLU A 419 -5.93 2.73 -5.04
N HIS A 420 -7.11 2.98 -5.60
CA HIS A 420 -8.42 2.64 -5.04
C HIS A 420 -8.57 1.17 -4.63
N HIS A 421 -8.34 0.23 -5.55
CA HIS A 421 -8.43 -1.20 -5.25
C HIS A 421 -7.30 -1.67 -4.33
N ARG A 422 -6.13 -1.02 -4.35
CA ARG A 422 -5.08 -1.22 -3.37
C ARG A 422 -5.52 -0.79 -1.96
N CYS A 423 -6.29 0.29 -1.83
CA CYS A 423 -6.90 0.69 -0.56
C CYS A 423 -7.92 -0.34 -0.08
N HIS A 424 -8.78 -0.87 -0.97
CA HIS A 424 -9.70 -1.98 -0.64
C HIS A 424 -8.94 -3.22 -0.19
N ALA A 425 -7.89 -3.62 -0.91
CA ALA A 425 -7.08 -4.77 -0.55
C ALA A 425 -6.39 -4.57 0.81
N ALA A 426 -5.86 -3.37 1.05
CA ALA A 426 -5.22 -3.03 2.32
C ALA A 426 -6.21 -2.97 3.49
N SER A 427 -7.41 -2.40 3.31
CA SER A 427 -8.38 -2.32 4.41
C SER A 427 -8.76 -3.70 4.94
N VAL A 428 -8.97 -4.68 4.06
CA VAL A 428 -9.32 -6.03 4.47
C VAL A 428 -8.12 -6.87 4.88
N TYR A 429 -7.01 -6.86 4.13
CA TYR A 429 -5.87 -7.71 4.46
C TYR A 429 -5.20 -7.25 5.76
N ARG A 430 -4.93 -5.95 5.89
CA ARG A 430 -4.21 -5.39 7.04
C ARG A 430 -5.01 -5.52 8.35
N THR A 431 -6.32 -5.77 8.25
CA THR A 431 -7.19 -5.96 9.41
C THR A 431 -7.66 -7.40 9.57
N ALA A 432 -7.18 -8.32 8.73
CA ALA A 432 -7.48 -9.73 8.86
C ALA A 432 -6.60 -10.36 9.95
N PRO A 433 -7.05 -11.44 10.59
CA PRO A 433 -6.25 -12.19 11.56
C PRO A 433 -5.25 -13.15 10.89
N TYR A 434 -4.92 -12.95 9.61
CA TYR A 434 -4.13 -13.89 8.79
C TYR A 434 -2.92 -13.21 8.16
N ASP A 435 -1.74 -13.83 8.31
CA ASP A 435 -0.54 -13.34 7.62
C ASP A 435 -0.52 -13.72 6.12
N ASP A 436 -1.11 -14.87 5.79
CA ASP A 436 -1.25 -15.40 4.44
C ASP A 436 -2.74 -15.52 4.05
N ALA A 437 -3.16 -14.79 3.02
CA ALA A 437 -4.55 -14.78 2.55
C ALA A 437 -4.67 -14.50 1.05
N MET A 438 -5.68 -15.07 0.40
CA MET A 438 -6.13 -14.59 -0.91
C MET A 438 -7.00 -13.35 -0.68
N ILE A 439 -6.76 -12.29 -1.45
CA ILE A 439 -7.50 -11.03 -1.35
C ILE A 439 -8.24 -10.83 -2.65
N PHE A 440 -9.56 -10.64 -2.57
CA PHE A 440 -10.38 -10.34 -3.73
C PHE A 440 -11.10 -9.02 -3.51
N THR A 441 -10.91 -8.08 -4.45
CA THR A 441 -11.64 -6.82 -4.41
C THR A 441 -12.55 -6.69 -5.63
N ALA A 442 -13.82 -6.31 -5.42
CA ALA A 442 -14.77 -6.06 -6.50
C ALA A 442 -15.68 -4.89 -6.17
N ASP A 443 -15.68 -3.92 -7.07
CA ASP A 443 -16.34 -2.64 -6.87
C ASP A 443 -16.95 -2.10 -8.16
N GLY A 444 -17.72 -1.01 -8.05
CA GLY A 444 -18.33 -0.35 -9.20
C GLY A 444 -17.29 0.22 -10.15
N VAL A 445 -16.36 1.03 -9.63
CA VAL A 445 -15.21 1.60 -10.35
C VAL A 445 -14.23 2.27 -9.36
N GLY A 446 -12.93 2.03 -9.55
CA GLY A 446 -11.84 2.72 -8.87
C GLY A 446 -11.01 3.61 -9.79
N ASP A 447 -9.68 3.55 -9.70
CA ASP A 447 -8.75 4.29 -10.57
C ASP A 447 -8.57 3.63 -11.96
N ASP A 448 -9.68 3.38 -12.67
CA ASP A 448 -9.80 2.60 -13.92
C ASP A 448 -9.86 1.08 -13.72
N LEU A 449 -9.85 0.60 -12.48
CA LEU A 449 -10.07 -0.80 -12.10
C LEU A 449 -11.49 -1.06 -11.59
N SER A 450 -11.91 -2.32 -11.62
CA SER A 450 -13.22 -2.76 -11.10
C SER A 450 -13.13 -4.06 -10.30
N ILE A 451 -12.19 -4.95 -10.65
CA ILE A 451 -11.94 -6.19 -9.92
C ILE A 451 -10.43 -6.39 -9.82
N THR A 452 -9.95 -6.82 -8.65
CA THR A 452 -8.58 -7.31 -8.49
C THR A 452 -8.53 -8.60 -7.70
N ILE A 453 -7.54 -9.44 -8.03
CA ILE A 453 -7.16 -10.60 -7.23
C ILE A 453 -5.73 -10.39 -6.78
N SER A 454 -5.49 -10.49 -5.49
CA SER A 454 -4.17 -10.34 -4.88
C SER A 454 -3.88 -11.46 -3.88
N THR A 455 -2.62 -11.63 -3.53
CA THR A 455 -2.20 -12.43 -2.38
C THR A 455 -1.63 -11.50 -1.31
N GLY A 456 -2.07 -11.67 -0.07
CA GLY A 456 -1.44 -11.14 1.12
C GLY A 456 -0.48 -12.18 1.70
N ARG A 457 0.81 -11.87 1.85
CA ARG A 457 1.79 -12.73 2.52
C ARG A 457 2.80 -11.89 3.29
N ARG A 458 2.98 -12.14 4.59
CA ARG A 458 3.99 -11.45 5.45
C ARG A 458 3.91 -9.92 5.38
N GLY A 459 2.70 -9.37 5.33
CA GLY A 459 2.47 -7.92 5.16
C GLY A 459 2.66 -7.38 3.74
N ARG A 460 2.82 -8.24 2.72
CA ARG A 460 2.89 -7.84 1.31
C ARG A 460 1.59 -8.16 0.60
N ILE A 461 1.04 -7.18 -0.12
CA ILE A 461 -0.07 -7.39 -1.06
C ILE A 461 0.51 -7.42 -2.48
N GLU A 462 0.28 -8.50 -3.22
CA GLU A 462 0.72 -8.67 -4.62
C GLU A 462 -0.49 -8.94 -5.50
N THR A 463 -0.72 -8.09 -6.51
CA THR A 463 -1.87 -8.20 -7.43
C THR A 463 -1.54 -9.12 -8.60
N HIS A 464 -2.41 -10.09 -8.89
CA HIS A 464 -2.28 -11.12 -9.93
C HIS A 464 -3.31 -11.00 -11.05
N LEU A 465 -4.45 -10.35 -10.78
CA LEU A 465 -5.49 -10.05 -11.76
C LEU A 465 -5.96 -8.61 -11.57
N GLU A 466 -6.14 -7.92 -12.69
CA GLU A 466 -6.76 -6.61 -12.78
C GLU A 466 -7.78 -6.64 -13.91
N ILE A 467 -9.06 -6.42 -13.59
CA ILE A 467 -10.09 -6.20 -14.58
C ILE A 467 -10.46 -4.72 -14.58
N PRO A 468 -10.25 -4.01 -15.70
CA PRO A 468 -10.51 -2.60 -15.78
C PRO A 468 -12.00 -2.30 -15.90
N TYR A 469 -12.36 -1.08 -15.48
CA TYR A 469 -13.62 -0.48 -15.90
C TYR A 469 -13.67 -0.50 -17.44
N PRO A 470 -14.80 -0.90 -18.06
CA PRO A 470 -16.16 -0.95 -17.51
C PRO A 470 -16.69 -2.34 -17.15
N HIS A 471 -15.84 -3.36 -17.07
CA HIS A 471 -16.26 -4.73 -16.79
C HIS A 471 -16.29 -4.94 -15.28
N SER A 472 -17.47 -4.74 -14.69
CA SER A 472 -17.66 -4.68 -13.25
C SER A 472 -18.94 -5.41 -12.84
N PHE A 473 -18.84 -6.22 -11.79
CA PHE A 473 -20.00 -6.78 -11.11
C PHE A 473 -20.91 -5.71 -10.53
N GLY A 474 -20.34 -4.59 -10.06
CA GLY A 474 -21.11 -3.45 -9.57
C GLY A 474 -21.98 -2.87 -10.68
N GLN A 475 -21.43 -2.72 -11.89
CA GLN A 475 -22.20 -2.20 -13.03
C GLN A 475 -23.30 -3.17 -13.47
N PHE A 476 -23.00 -4.47 -13.52
CA PHE A 476 -23.96 -5.53 -13.81
C PHE A 476 -25.16 -5.49 -12.85
N TYR A 477 -24.88 -5.40 -11.55
CA TYR A 477 -25.89 -5.44 -10.50
C TYR A 477 -26.70 -4.12 -10.41
N THR A 478 -26.04 -2.98 -10.63
CA THR A 478 -26.69 -1.66 -10.73
C THR A 478 -27.63 -1.59 -11.93
N ALA A 479 -27.31 -2.23 -13.06
CA ALA A 479 -28.22 -2.28 -14.22
C ALA A 479 -29.55 -2.95 -13.86
N CYS A 480 -29.52 -4.09 -13.16
CA CYS A 480 -30.72 -4.74 -12.63
C CYS A 480 -31.48 -3.82 -11.68
N THR A 481 -30.76 -3.19 -10.73
CA THR A 481 -31.33 -2.23 -9.77
C THR A 481 -32.16 -1.15 -10.47
N GLN A 482 -31.61 -0.54 -11.52
CA GLN A 482 -32.29 0.51 -12.26
C GLN A 482 -33.45 0.01 -13.13
N ILE A 483 -33.33 -1.18 -13.75
CA ILE A 483 -34.40 -1.76 -14.57
C ILE A 483 -35.63 -2.08 -13.71
N LEU A 484 -35.42 -2.56 -12.48
CA LEU A 484 -36.51 -2.83 -11.55
C LEU A 484 -37.09 -1.58 -10.88
N GLY A 485 -36.69 -0.39 -11.32
CA GLY A 485 -37.23 0.90 -10.85
C GLY A 485 -36.63 1.39 -9.53
N PHE A 486 -35.51 0.82 -9.08
CA PHE A 486 -34.82 1.27 -7.88
C PHE A 486 -33.71 2.29 -8.20
N ARG A 487 -33.19 2.95 -7.15
CA ARG A 487 -32.17 3.99 -7.25
C ARG A 487 -30.79 3.35 -7.18
N ALA A 488 -29.98 3.57 -8.21
CA ALA A 488 -28.58 3.15 -8.26
C ALA A 488 -27.74 3.77 -7.13
N ASN A 489 -26.69 3.05 -6.74
CA ASN A 489 -25.75 3.33 -5.64
C ASN A 489 -26.46 3.53 -4.29
N ARG A 490 -27.62 2.92 -4.10
CA ARG A 490 -28.41 3.04 -2.87
C ARG A 490 -29.27 1.81 -2.59
N HIS A 491 -29.86 1.22 -3.62
CA HIS A 491 -30.87 0.17 -3.49
C HIS A 491 -30.39 -1.20 -4.00
N GLU A 492 -29.11 -1.39 -4.28
CA GLU A 492 -28.52 -2.67 -4.70
C GLU A 492 -28.83 -3.76 -3.67
N GLY A 493 -28.73 -3.47 -2.36
CA GLY A 493 -29.11 -4.43 -1.31
C GLY A 493 -30.58 -4.88 -1.37
N LYS A 494 -31.47 -4.09 -1.99
CA LYS A 494 -32.86 -4.51 -2.23
C LYS A 494 -32.95 -5.58 -3.30
N ILE A 495 -32.04 -5.62 -4.27
CA ILE A 495 -32.00 -6.71 -5.24
C ILE A 495 -31.61 -8.01 -4.55
N THR A 496 -30.66 -7.96 -3.61
CA THR A 496 -30.29 -9.12 -2.81
C THR A 496 -31.47 -9.65 -2.01
N GLY A 497 -32.23 -8.78 -1.33
CA GLY A 497 -33.44 -9.18 -0.63
C GLY A 497 -34.54 -9.72 -1.56
N LEU A 498 -34.75 -9.08 -2.71
CA LEU A 498 -35.80 -9.44 -3.66
C LEU A 498 -35.52 -10.80 -4.32
N SER A 499 -34.24 -11.13 -4.50
CA SER A 499 -33.80 -12.41 -5.07
C SER A 499 -34.29 -13.62 -4.28
N GLY A 500 -34.57 -13.46 -2.97
CA GLY A 500 -35.07 -14.55 -2.13
C GLY A 500 -36.51 -14.97 -2.41
N PHE A 501 -37.26 -14.15 -3.17
CA PHE A 501 -38.66 -14.44 -3.54
C PHE A 501 -38.80 -15.02 -4.95
N GLY A 502 -37.70 -15.11 -5.72
CA GLY A 502 -37.68 -15.71 -7.04
C GLY A 502 -37.24 -17.18 -7.01
N THR A 503 -37.51 -17.88 -8.11
CA THR A 503 -37.20 -19.30 -8.32
C THR A 503 -36.04 -19.53 -9.28
N CYS A 504 -35.51 -18.47 -9.91
CA CYS A 504 -34.47 -18.49 -10.92
C CYS A 504 -34.92 -19.21 -12.20
N ASP A 505 -35.87 -18.60 -12.91
CA ASP A 505 -36.36 -19.11 -14.20
C ASP A 505 -35.22 -19.44 -15.18
N ARG A 506 -35.23 -20.66 -15.72
CA ARG A 506 -34.13 -21.18 -16.57
C ARG A 506 -34.03 -20.47 -17.92
N GLU A 507 -35.15 -20.02 -18.49
CA GLU A 507 -35.12 -19.31 -19.77
C GLU A 507 -34.54 -17.91 -19.59
N LEU A 508 -35.02 -17.18 -18.59
CA LEU A 508 -34.50 -15.88 -18.19
C LEU A 508 -33.02 -15.97 -17.83
N TYR A 509 -32.60 -16.98 -17.06
CA TYR A 509 -31.20 -17.23 -16.74
C TYR A 509 -30.34 -17.30 -18.01
N ARG A 510 -30.71 -18.13 -19.00
CA ARG A 510 -29.94 -18.22 -20.26
C ARG A 510 -29.90 -16.89 -21.02
N LYS A 511 -31.02 -16.15 -21.03
CA LYS A 511 -31.10 -14.82 -21.66
C LYS A 511 -30.17 -13.83 -20.97
N VAL A 512 -30.18 -13.73 -19.65
CA VAL A 512 -29.31 -12.81 -18.91
C VAL A 512 -27.84 -13.24 -19.00
N LYS A 513 -27.54 -14.54 -18.91
CA LYS A 513 -26.18 -15.06 -19.10
C LYS A 513 -25.60 -14.69 -20.47
N SER A 514 -26.44 -14.66 -21.52
CA SER A 514 -26.01 -14.24 -22.87
C SER A 514 -25.59 -12.75 -22.97
N THR A 515 -25.81 -11.97 -21.92
CA THR A 515 -25.35 -10.57 -21.83
C THR A 515 -23.96 -10.45 -21.18
N ILE A 516 -23.38 -11.55 -20.72
CA ILE A 516 -21.99 -11.70 -20.31
C ILE A 516 -21.24 -12.30 -21.50
N ARG A 517 -20.26 -11.56 -22.04
CA ARG A 517 -19.50 -11.94 -23.24
C ARG A 517 -18.40 -12.94 -22.92
N GLU A 518 -17.69 -12.72 -21.83
CA GLU A 518 -16.63 -13.58 -21.32
C GLU A 518 -16.86 -13.74 -19.82
N SER A 519 -16.70 -14.95 -19.29
CA SER A 519 -16.84 -15.30 -17.87
C SER A 519 -15.48 -15.58 -17.22
N GLY A 520 -15.43 -15.69 -15.90
CA GLY A 520 -14.22 -16.05 -15.16
C GLY A 520 -13.11 -14.97 -15.20
N PRO A 521 -11.81 -15.35 -15.26
CA PRO A 521 -10.69 -14.38 -15.27
C PRO A 521 -10.71 -13.36 -16.42
N GLY A 522 -11.42 -13.68 -17.50
CA GLY A 522 -11.62 -12.79 -18.65
C GLY A 522 -12.90 -11.96 -18.56
N PHE A 523 -13.58 -11.90 -17.40
CA PHE A 523 -14.93 -11.36 -17.27
C PHE A 523 -15.18 -10.07 -18.07
N ARG A 524 -16.14 -10.12 -18.99
CA ARG A 524 -16.59 -8.98 -19.80
C ARG A 524 -18.09 -8.97 -19.98
N LEU A 525 -18.69 -7.86 -19.57
CA LEU A 525 -20.06 -7.50 -19.96
C LEU A 525 -20.18 -7.18 -21.45
N ASP A 526 -21.26 -7.64 -22.09
CA ASP A 526 -21.57 -7.33 -23.47
C ASP A 526 -22.15 -5.91 -23.62
N LYS A 527 -21.43 -5.08 -24.37
CA LYS A 527 -21.76 -3.67 -24.57
C LYS A 527 -23.03 -3.40 -25.34
N ARG A 528 -23.67 -4.40 -25.95
CA ARG A 528 -25.01 -4.26 -26.53
C ARG A 528 -26.08 -4.05 -25.46
N TYR A 529 -25.85 -4.54 -24.23
CA TYR A 529 -26.81 -4.52 -23.14
C TYR A 529 -26.48 -3.49 -22.07
N TYR A 530 -25.20 -3.29 -21.78
CA TYR A 530 -24.73 -2.40 -20.70
C TYR A 530 -24.23 -1.06 -21.24
N SER A 531 -24.40 0.00 -20.45
CA SER A 531 -23.98 1.36 -20.80
C SER A 531 -22.98 1.86 -19.76
N GLU A 532 -21.93 2.55 -20.18
CA GLU A 532 -20.91 3.16 -19.29
C GLU A 532 -21.42 4.42 -18.57
N GLY A 533 -22.74 4.53 -18.37
CA GLY A 533 -23.41 5.71 -17.85
C GLY A 533 -23.49 6.84 -18.87
N ILE A 534 -24.68 7.09 -19.44
CA ILE A 534 -24.92 8.36 -20.13
C ILE A 534 -25.11 9.44 -19.07
N ILE A 535 -24.21 10.43 -19.01
CA ILE A 535 -24.41 11.65 -18.24
C ILE A 535 -25.45 12.51 -18.98
N ARG A 536 -26.73 12.39 -18.61
CA ARG A 536 -27.75 13.34 -19.07
C ARG A 536 -27.73 14.57 -18.15
N GLY A 537 -27.68 15.78 -18.73
CA GLY A 537 -27.87 17.04 -18.00
C GLY A 537 -26.61 17.81 -17.59
N PHE A 538 -25.48 17.65 -18.30
CA PHE A 538 -24.27 18.45 -18.06
C PHE A 538 -24.49 19.93 -18.43
N SER A 539 -25.09 20.71 -17.53
CA SER A 539 -25.15 22.17 -17.65
C SER A 539 -23.94 22.80 -16.98
N LEU A 540 -23.21 23.66 -17.70
CA LEU A 540 -22.11 24.48 -17.16
C LEU A 540 -22.51 25.29 -15.90
N LYS A 541 -23.82 25.50 -15.66
CA LYS A 541 -24.35 26.18 -14.47
C LYS A 541 -24.09 25.42 -13.14
N MET A 542 -23.91 24.09 -13.17
CA MET A 542 -23.69 23.30 -11.94
C MET A 542 -22.32 23.54 -11.28
N PHE A 543 -21.31 23.95 -12.04
CA PHE A 543 -19.98 24.29 -11.48
C PHE A 543 -20.00 25.53 -10.56
N ARG A 544 -21.05 26.37 -10.62
CA ARG A 544 -21.10 27.67 -9.90
C ARG A 544 -21.84 27.64 -8.56
N LYS A 545 -22.56 26.57 -8.23
CA LYS A 545 -23.44 26.54 -7.03
C LYS A 545 -23.01 25.59 -5.90
N GLY A 546 -21.98 24.77 -6.08
CA GLY A 546 -21.56 23.82 -5.02
C GLY A 546 -22.62 22.75 -4.69
N GLU A 547 -23.61 22.55 -5.56
CA GLU A 547 -24.56 21.45 -5.50
C GLU A 547 -23.86 20.16 -5.93
N ASP A 548 -24.11 19.05 -5.23
CA ASP A 548 -23.46 17.75 -5.46
C ASP A 548 -23.75 17.24 -6.89
N LEU A 549 -22.72 17.18 -7.71
CA LEU A 549 -22.79 16.71 -9.10
C LEU A 549 -23.40 15.29 -9.18
N PHE A 550 -23.26 14.48 -8.12
CA PHE A 550 -23.72 13.10 -8.07
C PHE A 550 -25.18 12.91 -7.66
N GLU A 551 -25.80 13.83 -6.91
CA GLU A 551 -27.24 13.72 -6.63
C GLU A 551 -28.09 13.99 -7.89
N THR A 552 -27.53 14.71 -8.86
CA THR A 552 -28.16 15.11 -10.12
C THR A 552 -27.74 14.26 -11.32
N LEU A 553 -26.66 13.49 -11.22
CA LEU A 553 -26.22 12.54 -12.25
C LEU A 553 -27.13 11.30 -12.30
N GLN A 554 -28.26 11.42 -13.00
CA GLN A 554 -29.03 10.25 -13.43
C GLN A 554 -28.27 9.53 -14.57
N TYR A 555 -27.25 8.75 -14.24
CA TYR A 555 -26.60 7.87 -15.20
C TYR A 555 -27.42 6.58 -15.35
N ARG A 556 -27.61 6.12 -16.59
CA ARG A 556 -28.29 4.85 -16.88
C ARG A 556 -27.24 3.82 -17.28
N ASN A 557 -27.19 2.71 -16.56
CA ASN A 557 -26.17 1.68 -16.69
C ASN A 557 -26.55 0.54 -17.65
N TYR A 558 -27.68 0.68 -18.32
CA TYR A 558 -28.22 -0.30 -19.25
C TYR A 558 -28.76 0.36 -20.52
N LYS A 559 -28.70 -0.38 -21.62
CA LYS A 559 -29.25 0.00 -22.93
C LYS A 559 -30.64 -0.62 -23.12
N ALA A 560 -31.40 -0.10 -24.09
CA ALA A 560 -32.74 -0.59 -24.42
C ALA A 560 -32.84 -2.11 -24.67
N PRO A 561 -31.84 -2.79 -25.28
CA PRO A 561 -31.89 -4.24 -25.46
C PRO A 561 -32.04 -5.01 -24.14
N LEU A 562 -31.36 -4.60 -23.06
CA LEU A 562 -31.47 -5.29 -21.77
C LEU A 562 -32.88 -5.16 -21.19
N ALA A 563 -33.48 -3.97 -21.24
CA ALA A 563 -34.84 -3.77 -20.77
C ALA A 563 -35.88 -4.55 -21.58
N ARG A 564 -35.70 -4.65 -22.90
CA ARG A 564 -36.58 -5.48 -23.74
C ARG A 564 -36.43 -6.96 -23.44
N LEU A 565 -35.20 -7.42 -23.18
CA LEU A 565 -34.90 -8.81 -22.84
C LEU A 565 -35.60 -9.24 -21.53
N LEU A 566 -35.68 -8.32 -20.56
CA LEU A 566 -36.29 -8.54 -19.25
C LEU A 566 -37.80 -8.22 -19.19
N GLN A 567 -38.37 -7.70 -20.29
CA GLN A 567 -39.76 -7.27 -20.32
C GLN A 567 -40.71 -8.47 -20.15
N GLY A 568 -41.68 -8.34 -19.24
CA GLY A 568 -42.71 -9.35 -18.98
C GLY A 568 -42.35 -10.38 -17.91
N TYR A 569 -41.12 -10.37 -17.39
CA TYR A 569 -40.74 -11.21 -16.26
C TYR A 569 -41.09 -10.55 -14.91
N PRO A 570 -41.50 -11.32 -13.88
CA PRO A 570 -41.64 -10.82 -12.51
C PRO A 570 -40.33 -10.22 -11.98
N ARG A 571 -40.43 -9.22 -11.09
CA ARG A 571 -39.25 -8.50 -10.58
C ARG A 571 -38.39 -9.40 -9.70
N GLU A 572 -39.04 -10.29 -8.97
CA GLU A 572 -38.48 -11.32 -8.10
C GLU A 572 -37.62 -12.29 -8.90
N GLU A 573 -38.12 -12.75 -10.06
CA GLU A 573 -37.39 -13.64 -10.97
C GLU A 573 -36.17 -12.96 -11.59
N VAL A 574 -36.33 -11.70 -12.04
CA VAL A 574 -35.20 -10.91 -12.57
C VAL A 574 -34.12 -10.72 -11.50
N ALA A 575 -34.51 -10.35 -10.28
CA ALA A 575 -33.57 -10.21 -9.16
C ALA A 575 -32.87 -11.54 -8.83
N SER A 576 -33.61 -12.65 -8.82
CA SER A 576 -33.06 -13.99 -8.58
C SER A 576 -32.02 -14.38 -9.62
N VAL A 577 -32.32 -14.21 -10.92
CA VAL A 577 -31.39 -14.57 -11.99
C VAL A 577 -30.11 -13.73 -11.95
N PHE A 578 -30.20 -12.41 -11.76
CA PHE A 578 -29.02 -11.56 -11.64
C PHE A 578 -28.19 -11.89 -10.40
N GLN A 579 -28.84 -12.24 -9.28
CA GLN A 579 -28.16 -12.65 -8.08
C GLN A 579 -27.42 -13.98 -8.28
N THR A 580 -28.06 -14.99 -8.86
CA THR A 580 -27.43 -16.28 -9.17
C THR A 580 -26.23 -16.12 -10.10
N LEU A 581 -26.36 -15.32 -11.17
CA LEU A 581 -25.24 -15.07 -12.08
C LEU A 581 -24.09 -14.31 -11.42
N LEU A 582 -24.37 -13.37 -10.52
CA LEU A 582 -23.32 -12.71 -9.74
C LEU A 582 -22.54 -13.71 -8.87
N GLU A 583 -23.25 -14.59 -8.17
CA GLU A 583 -22.66 -15.64 -7.34
C GLU A 583 -21.78 -16.58 -8.16
N GLU A 584 -22.28 -17.09 -9.29
CA GLU A 584 -21.54 -18.00 -10.18
C GLU A 584 -20.30 -17.35 -10.77
N GLU A 585 -20.40 -16.12 -11.30
CA GLU A 585 -19.28 -15.45 -11.95
C GLU A 585 -18.17 -15.08 -10.95
N LEU A 586 -18.52 -14.73 -9.70
CA LEU A 586 -17.55 -14.53 -8.62
C LEU A 586 -16.79 -15.82 -8.29
N VAL A 587 -17.47 -16.96 -8.29
CA VAL A 587 -16.82 -18.27 -8.09
C VAL A 587 -15.94 -18.62 -9.29
N GLU A 588 -16.43 -18.44 -10.52
CA GLU A 588 -15.69 -18.75 -11.76
C GLU A 588 -14.40 -17.92 -11.89
N ILE A 589 -14.43 -16.63 -11.54
CA ILE A 589 -13.24 -15.77 -11.61
C ILE A 589 -12.20 -16.12 -10.53
N MET A 590 -12.66 -16.52 -9.34
CA MET A 590 -11.77 -16.79 -8.20
C MET A 590 -11.18 -18.20 -8.22
N ARG A 591 -11.93 -19.21 -8.68
CA ARG A 591 -11.53 -20.63 -8.66
C ARG A 591 -10.11 -20.92 -9.15
N PRO A 592 -9.68 -20.50 -10.36
CA PRO A 592 -8.34 -20.83 -10.83
C PRO A 592 -7.24 -20.21 -9.97
N TYR A 593 -7.51 -19.09 -9.30
CA TYR A 593 -6.56 -18.44 -8.40
C TYR A 593 -6.56 -19.09 -7.01
N ALA A 594 -7.73 -19.46 -6.48
CA ALA A 594 -7.84 -20.22 -5.23
C ALA A 594 -7.05 -21.55 -5.33
N GLU A 595 -7.25 -22.29 -6.42
CA GLU A 595 -6.52 -23.54 -6.71
C GLU A 595 -5.01 -23.30 -6.89
N ARG A 596 -4.63 -22.26 -7.64
CA ARG A 596 -3.21 -21.93 -7.88
C ARG A 596 -2.48 -21.49 -6.62
N PHE A 597 -3.12 -20.69 -5.76
CA PHE A 597 -2.48 -20.13 -4.57
C PHE A 597 -2.43 -21.11 -3.41
N GLY A 598 -3.42 -22.01 -3.32
CA GLY A 598 -3.53 -22.99 -2.23
C GLY A 598 -3.68 -22.34 -0.85
N LEU A 599 -4.17 -21.10 -0.78
CA LEU A 599 -4.36 -20.36 0.46
C LEU A 599 -5.71 -20.71 1.10
N LYS A 600 -5.72 -20.77 2.43
CA LYS A 600 -6.89 -21.17 3.21
C LYS A 600 -7.76 -20.03 3.71
N ASN A 601 -7.20 -18.83 3.74
CA ASN A 601 -7.88 -17.64 4.23
C ASN A 601 -8.27 -16.74 3.06
N LEU A 602 -9.50 -16.25 3.08
CA LEU A 602 -10.05 -15.34 2.08
C LEU A 602 -10.36 -13.97 2.68
N CYS A 603 -9.91 -12.91 2.00
CA CYS A 603 -10.17 -11.53 2.34
C CYS A 603 -11.01 -10.87 1.22
N LEU A 604 -12.18 -10.32 1.57
CA LEU A 604 -13.10 -9.69 0.61
C LEU A 604 -13.33 -8.20 0.90
N ALA A 605 -13.20 -7.36 -0.13
CA ALA A 605 -13.46 -5.91 -0.05
C ALA A 605 -14.01 -5.31 -1.35
N GLY A 606 -14.58 -4.12 -1.28
CA GLY A 606 -15.32 -3.48 -2.37
C GLY A 606 -16.84 -3.60 -2.19
N GLY A 607 -17.59 -2.70 -2.84
CA GLY A 607 -19.03 -2.54 -2.61
C GLY A 607 -19.87 -3.80 -2.88
N ILE A 608 -19.38 -4.73 -3.71
CA ILE A 608 -20.07 -6.00 -3.98
C ILE A 608 -20.21 -6.86 -2.72
N PHE A 609 -19.25 -6.82 -1.79
CA PHE A 609 -19.24 -7.69 -0.62
C PHE A 609 -20.16 -7.22 0.52
N ALA A 610 -20.93 -6.14 0.29
CA ALA A 610 -22.14 -5.88 1.06
C ALA A 610 -23.25 -6.92 0.78
N ASN A 611 -23.12 -7.72 -0.28
CA ASN A 611 -24.03 -8.78 -0.69
C ASN A 611 -23.70 -10.10 0.03
N VAL A 612 -24.43 -10.37 1.11
CA VAL A 612 -24.19 -11.56 1.96
C VAL A 612 -24.37 -12.90 1.25
N LYS A 613 -25.20 -12.99 0.21
CA LYS A 613 -25.38 -14.22 -0.56
C LYS A 613 -24.17 -14.50 -1.47
N ALA A 614 -23.60 -13.44 -2.06
CA ALA A 614 -22.35 -13.53 -2.80
C ALA A 614 -21.20 -14.01 -1.91
N ASN A 615 -21.09 -13.45 -0.70
CA ASN A 615 -20.07 -13.85 0.28
C ASN A 615 -20.17 -15.34 0.62
N ALA A 616 -21.38 -15.82 0.95
CA ALA A 616 -21.63 -17.21 1.30
C ALA A 616 -21.36 -18.19 0.14
N SER A 617 -21.72 -17.80 -1.09
CA SER A 617 -21.47 -18.61 -2.30
C SER A 617 -19.98 -18.82 -2.54
N VAL A 618 -19.20 -17.73 -2.53
CA VAL A 618 -17.74 -17.77 -2.71
C VAL A 618 -17.07 -18.61 -1.63
N PHE A 619 -17.48 -18.46 -0.37
CA PHE A 619 -16.92 -19.24 0.74
C PHE A 619 -17.15 -20.74 0.55
N ARG A 620 -18.41 -21.14 0.29
CA ARG A 620 -18.81 -22.55 0.16
C ARG A 620 -18.21 -23.23 -1.07
N GLU A 621 -18.19 -22.57 -2.22
CA GLU A 621 -17.85 -23.20 -3.51
C GLU A 621 -16.33 -23.30 -3.77
N LEU A 622 -15.52 -22.57 -2.99
CA LEU A 622 -14.07 -22.48 -3.16
C LEU A 622 -13.26 -23.12 -2.03
N ASN A 623 -13.93 -23.74 -1.04
CA ASN A 623 -13.32 -24.49 0.06
C ASN A 623 -12.24 -23.70 0.83
N PHE A 624 -12.54 -22.44 1.15
CA PHE A 624 -11.75 -21.68 2.12
C PHE A 624 -12.08 -22.14 3.54
N ASP A 625 -11.09 -22.10 4.42
CA ASP A 625 -11.29 -22.48 5.82
C ASP A 625 -11.83 -21.27 6.62
N GLN A 626 -11.51 -20.05 6.18
CA GLN A 626 -11.91 -18.81 6.83
C GLN A 626 -12.16 -17.69 5.82
N VAL A 627 -13.14 -16.81 6.12
CA VAL A 627 -13.38 -15.57 5.37
C VAL A 627 -13.36 -14.35 6.28
N TYR A 628 -12.73 -13.28 5.83
CA TYR A 628 -12.72 -11.99 6.50
C TYR A 628 -13.18 -10.89 5.54
N ILE A 629 -14.11 -10.07 6.02
CA ILE A 629 -14.72 -8.98 5.25
C ILE A 629 -14.60 -7.72 6.06
N TYR A 630 -14.01 -6.68 5.48
CA TYR A 630 -13.84 -5.42 6.20
C TYR A 630 -15.22 -4.81 6.52
N PRO A 631 -15.50 -4.37 7.77
CA PRO A 631 -16.84 -3.90 8.17
C PRO A 631 -17.41 -2.77 7.32
N ASN A 632 -16.54 -1.85 6.88
CA ASN A 632 -16.87 -0.81 5.89
C ASN A 632 -16.29 -1.20 4.53
N MET A 633 -16.71 -2.35 3.98
CA MET A 633 -16.14 -2.97 2.78
C MET A 633 -16.17 -2.08 1.53
N GLY A 634 -17.11 -1.15 1.44
CA GLY A 634 -17.24 -0.23 0.32
C GLY A 634 -16.32 0.99 0.42
N ASP A 635 -16.63 2.01 -0.37
CA ASP A 635 -15.82 3.22 -0.52
C ASP A 635 -15.59 4.02 0.77
N GLY A 636 -16.52 3.94 1.72
CA GLY A 636 -16.35 4.53 3.04
C GLY A 636 -15.10 4.00 3.76
N GLY A 637 -14.70 2.75 3.52
CA GLY A 637 -13.52 2.12 4.11
C GLY A 637 -12.18 2.51 3.49
N LEU A 638 -12.18 3.16 2.32
CA LEU A 638 -10.95 3.50 1.61
C LEU A 638 -10.02 4.41 2.40
N CYS A 639 -10.58 5.30 3.23
CA CYS A 639 -9.79 6.19 4.09
C CYS A 639 -8.91 5.38 5.06
N ALA A 640 -9.44 4.32 5.65
CA ALA A 640 -8.70 3.41 6.52
C ALA A 640 -7.69 2.58 5.72
N GLY A 641 -8.11 2.00 4.58
CA GLY A 641 -7.23 1.21 3.72
C GLY A 641 -6.02 2.01 3.20
N ALA A 642 -6.22 3.27 2.81
CA ALA A 642 -5.14 4.15 2.38
C ALA A 642 -4.14 4.45 3.50
N ALA A 643 -4.64 4.71 4.73
CA ALA A 643 -3.79 4.91 5.89
C ALA A 643 -2.98 3.66 6.21
N LEU A 644 -3.65 2.50 6.28
CA LEU A 644 -3.01 1.22 6.56
C LEU A 644 -1.97 0.83 5.51
N GLU A 645 -2.23 1.05 4.22
CA GLU A 645 -1.24 0.80 3.17
C GLU A 645 0.00 1.70 3.32
N LEU A 646 -0.18 2.99 3.66
CA LEU A 646 0.96 3.87 3.89
C LEU A 646 1.76 3.46 5.14
N THR A 647 1.07 2.99 6.18
CA THR A 647 1.73 2.45 7.38
C THR A 647 2.36 1.08 7.13
N GLN A 648 2.06 0.42 6.00
CA GLN A 648 2.46 -0.94 5.63
C GLN A 648 2.22 -2.01 6.72
N ALA A 649 1.36 -1.76 7.71
CA ALA A 649 1.25 -2.54 8.95
C ALA A 649 1.06 -4.04 8.70
N ARG A 650 1.64 -4.94 9.51
CA ARG A 650 1.30 -6.36 9.40
C ARG A 650 -0.20 -6.57 9.69
N PRO A 651 -0.81 -7.62 9.10
CA PRO A 651 -2.22 -7.90 9.33
C PRO A 651 -2.47 -8.18 10.81
N GLU A 652 -3.39 -7.43 11.41
CA GLU A 652 -3.82 -7.59 12.78
C GLU A 652 -5.32 -7.20 12.90
N PRO A 653 -6.16 -8.00 13.56
CA PRO A 653 -7.58 -7.72 13.64
C PRO A 653 -7.87 -6.49 14.49
N PHE A 654 -8.91 -5.76 14.12
CA PHE A 654 -9.44 -4.72 14.99
C PHE A 654 -10.27 -5.33 16.12
N ASP A 655 -10.08 -4.82 17.33
CA ASP A 655 -10.82 -5.20 18.54
C ASP A 655 -12.27 -4.65 18.55
N LYS A 656 -12.53 -3.61 17.74
CA LYS A 656 -13.80 -2.89 17.69
C LYS A 656 -14.02 -2.23 16.34
N VAL A 657 -15.21 -1.69 16.15
CA VAL A 657 -15.58 -0.86 14.98
C VAL A 657 -16.22 0.47 15.37
N TYR A 658 -16.15 0.85 16.65
CA TYR A 658 -16.79 2.04 17.20
C TYR A 658 -15.83 3.24 17.20
N TRP A 659 -15.53 3.79 16.02
CA TRP A 659 -14.56 4.89 15.85
C TRP A 659 -15.18 6.25 15.55
N GLY A 660 -16.51 6.32 15.43
CA GLY A 660 -17.24 7.58 15.24
C GLY A 660 -17.50 8.31 16.56
N PRO A 661 -18.32 9.37 16.53
CA PRO A 661 -18.56 10.24 17.67
C PRO A 661 -19.30 9.54 18.81
N GLU A 662 -18.92 9.93 20.01
CA GLU A 662 -19.58 9.70 21.29
C GLU A 662 -20.06 11.03 21.84
N TYR A 663 -21.09 10.99 22.69
CA TYR A 663 -21.68 12.17 23.30
C TYR A 663 -21.72 11.99 24.81
N SER A 664 -21.32 13.04 25.53
CA SER A 664 -21.35 13.04 26.99
C SER A 664 -22.77 13.09 27.53
N ASP A 665 -22.96 12.70 28.80
CA ASP A 665 -24.23 12.81 29.49
C ASP A 665 -24.77 14.25 29.47
N GLU A 666 -23.90 15.26 29.57
CA GLU A 666 -24.29 16.67 29.50
C GLU A 666 -24.73 17.08 28.09
N GLU A 667 -24.10 16.55 27.03
CA GLU A 667 -24.53 16.78 25.65
C GLU A 667 -25.91 16.18 25.39
N ILE A 668 -26.13 14.94 25.88
CA ILE A 668 -27.41 14.24 25.78
C ILE A 668 -28.49 14.99 26.57
N GLU A 669 -28.20 15.42 27.80
CA GLU A 669 -29.16 16.15 28.62
C GLU A 669 -29.53 17.51 28.00
N ARG A 670 -28.58 18.23 27.41
CA ARG A 670 -28.88 19.47 26.67
C ARG A 670 -29.85 19.22 25.52
N ALA A 671 -29.64 18.16 24.75
CA ALA A 671 -30.56 17.79 23.67
C ALA A 671 -31.95 17.40 24.21
N LEU A 672 -32.01 16.63 25.30
CA LEU A 672 -33.27 16.22 25.94
C LEU A 672 -34.04 17.41 26.53
N ARG A 673 -33.37 18.38 27.18
CA ARG A 673 -34.02 19.59 27.69
C ARG A 673 -34.62 20.43 26.56
N ALA A 674 -33.90 20.57 25.44
CA ALA A 674 -34.42 21.24 24.25
C ALA A 674 -35.68 20.53 23.70
N ALA A 675 -35.66 19.20 23.64
CA ALA A 675 -36.80 18.40 23.20
C ALA A 675 -37.96 18.39 24.22
N ALA A 676 -37.69 18.50 25.52
CA ALA A 676 -38.70 18.61 26.57
C ALA A 676 -39.48 19.92 26.46
N GLY A 677 -38.85 21.00 25.98
CA GLY A 677 -39.55 22.23 25.56
C GLY A 677 -40.59 22.01 24.46
N ALA A 678 -40.47 20.91 23.70
CA ALA A 678 -41.43 20.44 22.69
C ALA A 678 -42.34 19.29 23.18
N GLY A 679 -42.36 18.99 24.49
CA GLY A 679 -43.24 18.00 25.11
C GLY A 679 -42.68 16.59 25.27
N LEU A 680 -41.39 16.34 24.94
CA LEU A 680 -40.77 15.04 25.15
C LEU A 680 -40.52 14.77 26.64
N GLN A 681 -41.04 13.66 27.16
CA GLN A 681 -40.73 13.19 28.51
C GLN A 681 -39.50 12.27 28.49
N TYR A 682 -38.61 12.45 29.46
CA TYR A 682 -37.42 11.62 29.63
C TYR A 682 -37.13 11.37 31.10
N ARG A 683 -36.41 10.28 31.39
CA ARG A 683 -35.90 9.95 32.73
C ARG A 683 -34.58 9.21 32.62
N ARG A 684 -33.75 9.32 33.64
CA ARG A 684 -32.53 8.52 33.78
C ARG A 684 -32.86 7.23 34.52
N GLU A 685 -32.47 6.11 33.94
CA GLU A 685 -32.59 4.79 34.56
C GLU A 685 -31.25 4.38 35.18
N ALA A 686 -31.28 3.73 36.34
CA ALA A 686 -30.07 3.23 37.00
C ALA A 686 -29.49 1.99 36.30
N ASN A 687 -30.35 1.17 35.68
CA ASN A 687 -29.96 -0.01 34.91
C ASN A 687 -30.77 -0.02 33.61
N ILE A 688 -30.27 0.71 32.61
CA ILE A 688 -30.95 0.87 31.34
C ILE A 688 -30.97 -0.45 30.54
N GLU A 689 -29.97 -1.31 30.73
CA GLU A 689 -29.85 -2.61 30.08
C GLU A 689 -30.99 -3.53 30.49
N LYS A 690 -31.30 -3.61 31.79
CA LYS A 690 -32.45 -4.38 32.30
C LYS A 690 -33.76 -3.85 31.75
N VAL A 691 -33.93 -2.53 31.74
CA VAL A 691 -35.14 -1.89 31.17
C VAL A 691 -35.26 -2.22 29.69
N ILE A 692 -34.17 -2.13 28.91
CA ILE A 692 -34.18 -2.50 27.50
C ILE A 692 -34.57 -3.98 27.32
N ALA A 693 -34.00 -4.89 28.10
CA ALA A 693 -34.30 -6.32 28.03
C ALA A 693 -35.78 -6.60 28.34
N GLU A 694 -36.32 -6.02 29.40
CA GLU A 694 -37.75 -6.13 29.76
C GLU A 694 -38.63 -5.59 28.64
N ARG A 695 -38.30 -4.44 28.06
CA ARG A 695 -39.08 -3.86 26.95
C ARG A 695 -39.00 -4.69 25.66
N LEU A 696 -37.85 -5.31 25.37
CA LEU A 696 -37.72 -6.23 24.24
C LEU A 696 -38.57 -7.49 24.47
N ALA A 697 -38.58 -8.05 25.68
CA ALA A 697 -39.45 -9.18 26.06
C ALA A 697 -40.95 -8.82 26.02
N GLU A 698 -41.29 -7.55 26.23
CA GLU A 698 -42.65 -7.01 26.02
C GLU A 698 -42.95 -6.62 24.56
N HIS A 699 -42.11 -7.05 23.61
CA HIS A 699 -42.28 -6.78 22.18
C HIS A 699 -42.36 -5.27 21.87
N LYS A 700 -41.54 -4.47 22.54
CA LYS A 700 -41.38 -3.03 22.23
C LYS A 700 -40.22 -2.81 21.28
N VAL A 701 -40.40 -1.86 20.36
CA VAL A 701 -39.34 -1.36 19.48
C VAL A 701 -38.50 -0.34 20.26
N ILE A 702 -37.19 -0.55 20.33
CA ILE A 702 -36.27 0.31 21.08
C ILE A 702 -35.29 0.99 20.12
N ALA A 703 -35.23 2.32 20.13
CA ALA A 703 -34.15 3.06 19.49
C ALA A 703 -33.00 3.22 20.49
N ARG A 704 -31.86 2.60 20.22
CA ARG A 704 -30.66 2.63 21.05
C ARG A 704 -29.65 3.62 20.47
N PHE A 705 -29.26 4.59 21.29
CA PHE A 705 -28.20 5.56 21.04
C PHE A 705 -27.23 5.50 22.23
N ASN A 706 -26.07 4.86 22.05
CA ASN A 706 -25.12 4.61 23.13
C ASN A 706 -23.68 4.70 22.63
N GLY A 707 -22.75 5.20 23.45
CA GLY A 707 -21.32 5.21 23.18
C GLY A 707 -20.89 5.75 21.81
N ARG A 708 -19.72 5.31 21.36
CA ARG A 708 -19.15 5.67 20.05
C ARG A 708 -19.93 5.04 18.90
N MET A 709 -20.13 5.83 17.84
CA MET A 709 -20.79 5.38 16.61
C MET A 709 -19.95 4.33 15.87
N GLU A 710 -20.64 3.33 15.31
CA GLU A 710 -20.11 2.32 14.41
C GLU A 710 -19.55 2.94 13.13
N PHE A 711 -18.42 2.43 12.66
CA PHE A 711 -17.88 2.77 11.35
C PHE A 711 -18.35 1.77 10.29
N GLY A 712 -19.02 2.29 9.27
CA GLY A 712 -19.57 1.50 8.17
C GLY A 712 -21.09 1.66 8.00
N PRO A 713 -21.68 0.88 7.08
CA PRO A 713 -23.08 1.02 6.70
C PRO A 713 -24.04 0.30 7.65
N ARG A 714 -23.57 -0.65 8.45
CA ARG A 714 -24.39 -1.46 9.37
C ARG A 714 -24.40 -0.85 10.77
N ALA A 715 -25.57 -0.85 11.39
CA ALA A 715 -25.71 -0.52 12.81
C ALA A 715 -25.40 -1.77 13.64
N LEU A 716 -24.62 -1.61 14.70
CA LEU A 716 -24.13 -2.68 15.59
C LEU A 716 -24.37 -2.25 17.04
N CYS A 717 -25.64 -2.05 17.37
CA CYS A 717 -26.16 -1.77 18.72
C CYS A 717 -25.83 -0.41 19.36
N ASN A 718 -25.06 0.49 18.73
CA ASN A 718 -24.81 1.84 19.27
C ASN A 718 -25.67 2.92 18.58
N ARG A 719 -26.08 2.74 17.32
CA ARG A 719 -27.06 3.59 16.62
C ARG A 719 -28.13 2.73 15.94
N THR A 720 -28.89 1.98 16.75
CA THR A 720 -29.69 0.83 16.27
C THR A 720 -31.15 0.90 16.69
N ILE A 721 -32.04 0.36 15.86
CA ILE A 721 -33.41 0.02 16.24
C ILE A 721 -33.44 -1.48 16.58
N LEU A 722 -33.81 -1.82 17.81
CA LEU A 722 -33.86 -3.17 18.35
C LEU A 722 -35.30 -3.64 18.48
N TYR A 723 -35.49 -4.95 18.28
CA TYR A 723 -36.76 -5.66 18.44
C TYR A 723 -36.50 -7.13 18.81
N GLY A 724 -37.45 -7.77 19.51
CA GLY A 724 -37.37 -9.21 19.84
C GLY A 724 -37.37 -10.09 18.58
N ALA A 725 -36.55 -11.14 18.56
CA ALA A 725 -36.37 -12.02 17.39
C ALA A 725 -37.27 -13.28 17.42
N ASP A 726 -38.21 -13.35 18.36
CA ASP A 726 -39.06 -14.50 18.67
C ASP A 726 -40.45 -14.47 18.00
N GLU A 727 -40.77 -13.40 17.28
CA GLU A 727 -42.02 -13.27 16.51
C GLU A 727 -41.80 -13.52 15.01
N PRO A 728 -42.41 -14.56 14.40
CA PRO A 728 -42.28 -14.84 12.97
C PRO A 728 -42.70 -13.69 12.05
N GLU A 729 -43.73 -12.92 12.46
CA GLU A 729 -44.29 -11.83 11.66
C GLU A 729 -43.58 -10.48 11.87
N ALA A 730 -42.56 -10.43 12.73
CA ALA A 730 -41.84 -9.20 13.09
C ALA A 730 -41.35 -8.44 11.85
N ASN A 731 -40.78 -9.16 10.90
CA ASN A 731 -40.24 -8.58 9.66
C ASN A 731 -41.32 -7.82 8.86
N ASN A 732 -42.52 -8.41 8.76
CA ASN A 732 -43.62 -7.86 7.96
C ASN A 732 -44.19 -6.58 8.57
N TRP A 733 -44.62 -6.62 9.83
CA TRP A 733 -45.27 -5.47 10.44
C TRP A 733 -44.26 -4.36 10.80
N LEU A 734 -43.00 -4.70 11.15
CA LEU A 734 -41.99 -3.70 11.50
C LEU A 734 -41.58 -2.88 10.29
N ASN A 735 -41.39 -3.51 9.12
CA ASN A 735 -41.17 -2.78 7.87
C ASN A 735 -42.33 -1.83 7.56
N LYS A 736 -43.58 -2.30 7.70
CA LYS A 736 -44.78 -1.46 7.54
C LYS A 736 -44.81 -0.28 8.51
N ARG A 737 -44.51 -0.51 9.79
CA ARG A 737 -44.48 0.53 10.84
C ARG A 737 -43.40 1.58 10.62
N LEU A 738 -42.23 1.16 10.15
CA LEU A 738 -41.11 2.06 9.83
C LEU A 738 -41.30 2.79 8.48
N GLY A 739 -42.45 2.60 7.81
CA GLY A 739 -42.73 3.21 6.51
C GLY A 739 -41.78 2.72 5.42
N ARG A 740 -41.18 1.54 5.59
CA ARG A 740 -40.28 0.94 4.61
C ARG A 740 -41.15 0.28 3.54
N THR A 741 -40.98 0.70 2.30
CA THR A 741 -41.61 0.09 1.12
C THR A 741 -40.94 -1.23 0.72
N GLU A 742 -40.17 -1.84 1.63
CA GLU A 742 -39.09 -2.78 1.35
C GLU A 742 -39.37 -4.14 2.01
N PHE A 743 -39.11 -5.22 1.29
CA PHE A 743 -39.11 -6.62 1.73
C PHE A 743 -37.75 -7.02 2.37
N MET A 744 -37.06 -6.05 2.98
CA MET A 744 -35.68 -6.22 3.43
C MET A 744 -35.63 -7.00 4.76
N PRO A 745 -34.78 -8.04 4.86
CA PRO A 745 -34.62 -8.78 6.10
C PRO A 745 -33.97 -7.92 7.19
N PHE A 746 -34.34 -8.20 8.44
CA PHE A 746 -33.60 -7.78 9.62
C PHE A 746 -32.54 -8.84 9.97
N ALA A 747 -31.46 -8.43 10.64
CA ALA A 747 -30.41 -9.33 11.10
C ALA A 747 -30.50 -9.50 12.62
N PRO A 748 -30.28 -10.72 13.16
CA PRO A 748 -30.21 -10.94 14.59
C PRO A 748 -28.87 -10.46 15.16
N VAL A 749 -28.84 -10.25 16.47
CA VAL A 749 -27.62 -10.06 17.28
C VAL A 749 -27.72 -11.01 18.46
N ALA A 750 -26.64 -11.72 18.77
CA ALA A 750 -26.56 -12.62 19.91
C ALA A 750 -25.27 -12.35 20.71
N LEU A 751 -25.21 -12.85 21.94
CA LEU A 751 -23.96 -12.92 22.68
C LEU A 751 -23.02 -13.90 21.98
N GLU A 752 -21.72 -13.62 22.02
CA GLU A 752 -20.72 -14.49 21.40
C GLU A 752 -20.72 -15.90 21.99
N GLU A 753 -20.93 -16.02 23.30
CA GLU A 753 -21.05 -17.29 24.03
C GLU A 753 -22.29 -18.11 23.65
N ASP A 754 -23.31 -17.47 23.06
CA ASP A 754 -24.54 -18.12 22.63
C ASP A 754 -24.58 -18.35 21.10
N ALA A 755 -23.56 -17.92 20.35
CA ALA A 755 -23.58 -17.94 18.89
C ALA A 755 -23.83 -19.36 18.33
N ASP A 756 -23.16 -20.37 18.88
CA ASP A 756 -23.27 -21.77 18.42
C ASP A 756 -24.66 -22.38 18.68
N ARG A 757 -25.48 -21.75 19.55
CA ARG A 757 -26.85 -22.18 19.81
C ARG A 757 -27.81 -21.70 18.72
N PHE A 758 -27.47 -20.60 18.03
CA PHE A 758 -28.36 -19.90 17.10
C PHE A 758 -27.89 -19.92 15.65
N PHE A 759 -26.59 -20.11 15.41
CA PHE A 759 -25.99 -20.06 14.09
C PHE A 759 -25.27 -21.38 13.76
N VAL A 760 -25.39 -21.79 12.50
CA VAL A 760 -24.64 -22.90 11.91
C VAL A 760 -23.51 -22.29 11.08
N ASP A 761 -22.36 -22.95 11.01
CA ASP A 761 -21.20 -22.51 10.21
C ASP A 761 -20.69 -21.10 10.58
N ARG A 762 -20.45 -20.86 11.88
CA ARG A 762 -20.05 -19.53 12.41
C ARG A 762 -18.79 -18.93 11.77
N GLU A 763 -17.82 -19.76 11.39
CA GLU A 763 -16.53 -19.31 10.84
C GLU A 763 -16.59 -18.95 9.34
N GLY A 764 -17.75 -19.17 8.71
CA GLY A 764 -18.02 -18.86 7.31
C GLY A 764 -19.15 -19.71 6.76
#